data_AF-A0A6L9ZUR4-F1
#
_entry.id   AF-A0A6L9ZUR4-F1
#
_cell.length_a   1.000
_cell.length_b   1.000
_cell.length_c   1.000
_cell.angle_alpha   90.00
_cell.angle_beta   90.00
_cell.angle_gamma   90.00
#
_symmetry.space_group_name_H-M   'P 1'
#
loop_
_entity.id
_entity.type
_entity.pdbx_description
1 polymer ?
#
loop_
_entity_poly.entity_id
_entity_poly.type
_entity_poly.pdbx_seq_one_letter_code
_entity_poly.pdbx_strand_id
1 'polypeptide(L)'
;MLISIGNNEIGIVYKKWGPNLFLHLPPGRIIALNGEPGIQAEILEPGLHPGYPSLLYTITKVPVIKISQEEIGLIEAKDGNPLEVEQNFGKVVDCNNFQDIEAFFNNGGQIGKQRAILTNGTYRINTEMFSCRKVPLTKIEPHQIGLVEAQDGSPLKPGKNFGHKVNCNNFQDAQAFFDNGGQVGKQIDILLPGTYKINTDLFKITPVEQLSIGTEEIGLVEAKDGVSLKSGESFGKVVDCNNFQDGSEFIRKGGQRGKQRAILMEGTYQINTELFEVRTVPITDISSEEIGLVETQDGKPLEQGENFAKKVDCNNFQDAQAFFDNGGQAGKQLATLRAGKYYINTDIFNIKKVSATTISPGEIGLVETKYGKPLEEGKNFAKKVDCNNFQDAQAFFDNGGQAGKQIATLEPGTYYINPEIFTIRKVPIIRIPQGEIGLVIANEGASKSDKQTLGRVVECNNFQDAEAFLKNGGQKGKQLAILSDGDYKINTDFFTVITTANANEYKEEPEKLKIYKISSGQIGIVTTNVGKTLSKDEIAGPIIEGHDNYQNAQKFLDLGGYIGLQEEVIKEGEWKLNPWFVKVEQVPITRIKQDEVGVVISFVGKKYDKDDDNQNTSVDENKSTYQLVPEGYQGVEKKPLLVGDYPINTRIKKVQLVPTTQIILNWSDEEKHALNYDAKLKTLNLTSYDGRKFEVQFTQMIRIAPENAPKMICQIGAEAAAVETITMDDGSGKTKTIRKYPAIRNLVVRVLTRVVEGHFKQAGTGKTAIEFQKAIVHSQDAAQAYIEDVLKKNGVEGEGTYINAVDLPEDLNKHQQEVEDFKLEQIKAQEKSKTIEEKIRTEQINQQLVQTKEETKALEKRTQAETDVYIAKKKGEAHLAEQEAIAKANKLHTDLEINRKKEFTEIEMNAFRAKVAVLSPEFYKEIETQGKWAEAMAQMEINYPQIMMTGGGNSSSGDPTSNYFQLLQLDHLETLRNRLNPGTSTPLLSTPGTKNYLSPNQKQKRLPAHSAELKTPVVLVVDTSTSMSGERIDFLNAGIASFKQEFEPSSKISQSLELAIITSNSNRRGIQDFVNMDEFIPSPLKTEAETMMGKGINLGLQEIENYQDNYQSNNIQDTQKPWLFYIIGIPPTDPNWQIIDKDWQKSTQCAWKAVEENKLNFFVVNVQGVDSINLIKFGSPKTSPKLFNGFPELFRSIAENLKKSFQE
;
A
#
# COMPACT_ATOMS: atom_id res chain seq x y z
N MET A 1 50.79 109.46 -39.77
CA MET A 1 49.48 108.76 -39.80
C MET A 1 49.50 107.79 -38.63
N LEU A 2 48.58 107.95 -37.68
CA LEU A 2 48.46 107.09 -36.50
C LEU A 2 47.35 106.07 -36.76
N ILE A 3 47.64 104.79 -36.51
CA ILE A 3 46.65 103.72 -36.61
C ILE A 3 46.27 103.30 -35.19
N SER A 4 44.99 103.39 -34.87
CA SER A 4 44.44 102.96 -33.58
C SER A 4 43.85 101.57 -33.74
N ILE A 5 44.31 100.63 -32.92
CA ILE A 5 43.75 99.27 -32.79
C ILE A 5 42.89 99.21 -31.53
N GLY A 6 41.65 98.75 -31.64
CA GLY A 6 40.75 98.65 -30.49
C GLY A 6 41.16 97.56 -29.51
N ASN A 7 40.69 97.66 -28.25
CA ASN A 7 41.04 96.71 -27.18
C ASN A 7 40.65 95.24 -27.45
N ASN A 8 39.70 94.99 -28.36
CA ASN A 8 39.26 93.66 -28.77
C ASN A 8 39.62 93.34 -30.23
N GLU A 9 40.56 94.09 -30.81
CA GLU A 9 41.01 93.93 -32.20
C GLU A 9 42.51 93.71 -32.23
N ILE A 10 42.99 93.13 -33.33
CA ILE A 10 44.39 93.16 -33.74
C ILE A 10 44.46 93.81 -35.13
N GLY A 11 45.58 94.46 -35.43
CA GLY A 11 45.86 94.93 -36.78
C GLY A 11 46.74 93.95 -37.54
N ILE A 12 46.22 93.33 -38.59
CA ILE A 12 47.02 92.53 -39.52
C ILE A 12 47.66 93.49 -40.53
N VAL A 13 48.99 93.45 -40.62
CA VAL A 13 49.77 94.34 -41.47
C VAL A 13 49.98 93.70 -42.83
N TYR A 14 49.53 94.35 -43.91
CA TYR A 14 49.89 94.01 -45.27
C TYR A 14 50.79 95.10 -45.86
N LYS A 15 52.00 94.74 -46.26
CA LYS A 15 52.96 95.64 -46.90
C LYS A 15 52.84 95.55 -48.41
N LYS A 16 52.40 96.64 -49.06
CA LYS A 16 52.13 96.69 -50.50
C LYS A 16 53.41 96.61 -51.36
N TRP A 17 54.48 97.26 -50.91
CA TRP A 17 55.78 97.32 -51.59
C TRP A 17 56.87 97.78 -50.60
N GLY A 18 58.15 97.56 -50.92
CA GLY A 18 59.29 97.94 -50.08
C GLY A 18 60.43 98.59 -50.89
N PRO A 19 61.38 99.28 -50.24
CA PRO A 19 62.48 99.98 -50.91
C PRO A 19 63.51 99.02 -51.54
N ASN A 20 63.54 97.75 -51.09
CA ASN A 20 64.39 96.71 -51.66
C ASN A 20 63.63 95.96 -52.78
N LEU A 21 63.89 96.33 -54.03
CA LEU A 21 63.27 95.76 -55.23
C LEU A 21 63.61 94.28 -55.48
N PHE A 22 64.56 93.68 -54.75
CA PHE A 22 64.96 92.27 -54.87
C PHE A 22 64.45 91.39 -53.71
N LEU A 23 63.80 92.00 -52.72
CA LEU A 23 63.25 91.27 -51.57
C LEU A 23 61.83 90.82 -51.92
N HIS A 24 61.67 89.53 -52.19
CA HIS A 24 60.39 88.90 -52.55
C HIS A 24 60.07 87.77 -51.58
N LEU A 25 58.78 87.50 -51.40
CA LEU A 25 58.32 86.38 -50.61
C LEU A 25 58.84 85.06 -51.22
N PRO A 26 59.42 84.13 -50.44
CA PRO A 26 59.88 82.85 -50.96
C PRO A 26 58.74 82.08 -51.68
N PRO A 27 59.01 81.36 -52.78
CA PRO A 27 57.97 80.64 -53.52
C PRO A 27 57.17 79.69 -52.61
N GLY A 28 55.84 79.80 -52.62
CA GLY A 28 54.94 78.97 -51.81
C GLY A 28 54.66 79.49 -50.39
N ARG A 29 55.32 80.56 -49.95
CA ARG A 29 54.99 81.27 -48.69
C ARG A 29 53.86 82.27 -48.89
N ILE A 30 53.16 82.60 -47.82
CA ILE A 30 52.07 83.58 -47.73
C ILE A 30 52.40 84.66 -46.68
N ILE A 31 53.20 84.33 -45.66
CA ILE A 31 53.62 85.26 -44.60
C ILE A 31 55.07 85.73 -44.79
N ALA A 32 55.26 87.04 -44.65
CA ALA A 32 56.54 87.72 -44.66
C ALA A 32 57.14 87.76 -43.25
N LEU A 33 58.37 87.24 -43.09
CA LEU A 33 59.08 87.14 -41.82
C LEU A 33 60.19 88.18 -41.67
N ASN A 34 60.78 88.66 -42.77
CA ASN A 34 61.92 89.58 -42.76
C ASN A 34 61.57 90.93 -43.42
N GLY A 35 60.29 91.33 -43.34
CA GLY A 35 59.80 92.60 -43.88
C GLY A 35 59.60 92.61 -45.40
N GLU A 36 59.46 91.45 -46.05
CA GLU A 36 59.12 91.31 -47.46
C GLU A 36 57.74 91.95 -47.78
N PRO A 37 57.46 92.38 -49.02
CA PRO A 37 56.10 92.76 -49.43
C PRO A 37 55.14 91.57 -49.29
N GLY A 38 53.98 91.77 -48.67
CA GLY A 38 53.03 90.70 -48.33
C GLY A 38 52.40 90.88 -46.94
N ILE A 39 51.69 89.85 -46.47
CA ILE A 39 51.12 89.80 -45.11
C ILE A 39 52.27 89.61 -44.13
N GLN A 40 52.44 90.50 -43.16
CA GLN A 40 53.55 90.43 -42.21
C GLN A 40 53.24 89.46 -41.06
N ALA A 41 54.31 88.88 -40.49
CA ALA A 41 54.23 87.99 -39.33
C ALA A 41 53.80 88.72 -38.05
N GLU A 42 54.36 89.93 -37.82
CA GLU A 42 54.03 90.76 -36.67
C GLU A 42 52.62 91.37 -36.78
N ILE A 43 51.86 91.29 -35.69
CA ILE A 43 50.54 91.91 -35.55
C ILE A 43 50.63 93.21 -34.74
N LEU A 44 49.71 94.14 -35.00
CA LEU A 44 49.56 95.33 -34.16
C LEU A 44 48.67 95.01 -32.96
N GLU A 45 49.25 95.08 -31.77
CA GLU A 45 48.54 94.97 -30.50
C GLU A 45 47.59 96.16 -30.25
N PRO A 46 46.65 96.07 -29.29
CA PRO A 46 45.80 97.21 -28.94
C PRO A 46 46.60 98.46 -28.54
N GLY A 47 46.24 99.62 -29.10
CA GLY A 47 46.93 100.88 -28.84
C GLY A 47 47.08 101.77 -30.07
N LEU A 48 47.87 102.84 -29.90
CA LEU A 48 48.19 103.80 -30.95
C LEU A 48 49.56 103.49 -31.56
N HIS A 49 49.57 103.17 -32.85
CA HIS A 49 50.78 102.79 -33.58
C HIS A 49 51.19 103.87 -34.59
N PRO A 50 52.34 104.54 -34.40
CA PRO A 50 52.93 105.41 -35.41
C PRO A 50 53.72 104.59 -36.46
N GLY A 51 53.86 105.09 -37.69
CA GLY A 51 54.81 104.51 -38.67
C GLY A 51 54.23 103.69 -39.83
N TYR A 52 52.91 103.63 -40.00
CA TYR A 52 52.25 102.86 -41.08
C TYR A 52 51.53 103.79 -42.09
N PRO A 53 52.23 104.40 -43.07
CA PRO A 53 51.60 105.23 -44.10
C PRO A 53 50.79 104.40 -45.10
N SER A 54 49.57 104.85 -45.44
CA SER A 54 48.60 104.13 -46.30
C SER A 54 49.07 103.84 -47.74
N LEU A 55 50.10 104.54 -48.21
CA LEU A 55 50.75 104.29 -49.50
C LEU A 55 51.59 103.00 -49.49
N LEU A 56 52.15 102.62 -48.34
CA LEU A 56 53.03 101.45 -48.17
C LEU A 56 52.33 100.28 -47.48
N TYR A 57 51.39 100.54 -46.56
CA TYR A 57 50.75 99.52 -45.74
C TYR A 57 49.22 99.57 -45.84
N THR A 58 48.59 98.39 -45.79
CA THR A 58 47.16 98.20 -45.51
C THR A 58 47.05 97.51 -44.16
N ILE A 59 46.30 98.10 -43.23
CA ILE A 59 46.01 97.45 -41.94
C ILE A 59 44.58 96.95 -41.95
N THR A 60 44.41 95.63 -41.82
CA THR A 60 43.09 95.01 -41.66
C THR A 60 42.87 94.76 -40.18
N LYS A 61 41.84 95.38 -39.62
CA LYS A 61 41.46 95.15 -38.22
C LYS A 61 40.60 93.90 -38.15
N VAL A 62 41.02 92.92 -37.36
CA VAL A 62 40.24 91.70 -37.12
C VAL A 62 40.02 91.52 -35.62
N PRO A 63 38.87 90.97 -35.20
CA PRO A 63 38.60 90.74 -33.78
C PRO A 63 39.55 89.69 -33.20
N VAL A 64 39.88 89.84 -31.92
CA VAL A 64 40.62 88.80 -31.16
C VAL A 64 39.81 87.52 -31.07
N ILE A 65 40.49 86.37 -31.07
CA ILE A 65 39.84 85.07 -30.97
C ILE A 65 39.57 84.77 -29.49
N LYS A 66 38.29 84.81 -29.10
CA LYS A 66 37.84 84.44 -27.75
C LYS A 66 37.33 83.01 -27.74
N ILE A 67 38.01 82.13 -27.01
CA ILE A 67 37.57 80.76 -26.77
C ILE A 67 36.88 80.74 -25.40
N SER A 68 35.61 80.34 -25.38
CA SER A 68 34.82 80.25 -24.14
C SER A 68 35.29 79.06 -23.28
N GLN A 69 34.73 78.90 -22.08
CA GLN A 69 35.02 77.74 -21.24
C GLN A 69 34.41 76.43 -21.76
N GLU A 70 33.44 76.51 -22.69
CA GLU A 70 32.69 75.38 -23.24
C GLU A 70 33.15 74.99 -24.65
N GLU A 71 34.23 75.59 -25.14
CA GLU A 71 34.77 75.37 -26.49
C GLU A 71 36.29 75.19 -26.45
N ILE A 72 36.82 74.61 -27.52
CA ILE A 72 38.24 74.66 -27.88
C ILE A 72 38.39 75.29 -29.27
N GLY A 73 39.57 75.85 -29.54
CA GLY A 73 39.96 76.30 -30.88
C GLY A 73 40.82 75.25 -31.58
N LEU A 74 40.36 74.75 -32.73
CA LEU A 74 41.15 73.92 -33.63
C LEU A 74 41.85 74.83 -34.65
N ILE A 75 43.17 74.66 -34.79
CA ILE A 75 44.01 75.53 -35.61
C ILE A 75 44.43 74.83 -36.90
N GLU A 76 44.34 75.54 -38.01
CA GLU A 76 44.90 75.16 -39.30
C GLU A 76 45.84 76.27 -39.79
N ALA A 77 47.10 75.92 -40.01
CA ALA A 77 48.10 76.84 -40.53
C ALA A 77 48.02 76.88 -42.06
N LYS A 78 47.90 78.06 -42.64
CA LYS A 78 47.82 78.26 -44.09
C LYS A 78 49.20 78.32 -44.76
N ASP A 79 50.25 78.51 -43.97
CA ASP A 79 51.66 78.52 -44.38
C ASP A 79 52.48 77.79 -43.29
N GLY A 80 53.64 77.27 -43.62
CA GLY A 80 54.37 76.32 -42.78
C GLY A 80 55.45 75.58 -43.55
N ASN A 81 56.28 74.84 -42.82
CA ASN A 81 57.06 73.77 -43.43
C ASN A 81 56.09 72.67 -43.96
N PRO A 82 56.44 71.94 -45.02
CA PRO A 82 55.61 70.86 -45.53
C PRO A 82 55.43 69.74 -44.48
N LEU A 83 54.28 69.07 -44.52
CA LEU A 83 54.04 67.84 -43.75
C LEU A 83 54.92 66.71 -44.29
N GLU A 84 55.37 65.80 -43.42
CA GLU A 84 56.10 64.60 -43.82
C GLU A 84 55.17 63.62 -44.57
N VAL A 85 55.75 62.67 -45.32
CA VAL A 85 54.95 61.65 -46.03
C VAL A 85 54.20 60.81 -45.00
N GLU A 86 52.89 60.60 -45.21
CA GLU A 86 51.95 59.96 -44.26
C GLU A 86 51.54 60.79 -43.03
N GLN A 87 52.09 62.00 -42.84
CA GLN A 87 51.67 62.93 -41.78
C GLN A 87 50.45 63.74 -42.23
N ASN A 88 49.37 63.71 -41.43
CA ASN A 88 48.13 64.45 -41.71
C ASN A 88 47.98 65.73 -40.87
N PHE A 89 48.63 65.80 -39.70
CA PHE A 89 48.56 66.95 -38.78
C PHE A 89 49.94 67.51 -38.42
N GLY A 90 50.08 68.83 -38.44
CA GLY A 90 51.29 69.56 -38.05
C GLY A 90 51.68 69.36 -36.57
N LYS A 91 52.98 69.24 -36.33
CA LYS A 91 53.58 69.02 -35.00
C LYS A 91 53.24 70.15 -34.02
N VAL A 92 53.20 69.82 -32.73
CA VAL A 92 53.09 70.85 -31.68
C VAL A 92 54.44 71.56 -31.57
N VAL A 93 54.42 72.88 -31.73
CA VAL A 93 55.61 73.74 -31.59
C VAL A 93 55.32 74.85 -30.59
N ASP A 94 56.32 75.22 -29.80
CA ASP A 94 56.18 76.35 -28.89
C ASP A 94 56.15 77.66 -29.69
N CYS A 95 55.03 78.36 -29.63
CA CYS A 95 54.78 79.58 -30.42
C CYS A 95 53.78 80.51 -29.74
N ASN A 96 53.77 80.51 -28.40
CA ASN A 96 52.84 81.30 -27.59
C ASN A 96 51.36 81.12 -28.03
N ASN A 97 50.93 79.87 -28.21
CA ASN A 97 49.59 79.51 -28.66
C ASN A 97 49.21 80.15 -30.02
N PHE A 98 50.11 80.04 -31.00
CA PHE A 98 49.96 80.57 -32.36
C PHE A 98 49.85 82.11 -32.46
N GLN A 99 50.23 82.82 -31.40
CA GLN A 99 50.30 84.29 -31.39
C GLN A 99 51.66 84.80 -31.88
N ASP A 100 52.70 83.97 -31.86
CA ASP A 100 54.03 84.27 -32.37
C ASP A 100 54.34 83.45 -33.62
N ILE A 101 54.23 84.10 -34.79
CA ILE A 101 54.43 83.45 -36.09
C ILE A 101 55.92 83.17 -36.34
N GLU A 102 56.82 84.04 -35.90
CA GLU A 102 58.26 83.83 -36.08
C GLU A 102 58.72 82.62 -35.28
N ALA A 103 58.29 82.51 -34.02
CA ALA A 103 58.54 81.33 -33.20
C ALA A 103 57.94 80.06 -33.83
N PHE A 104 56.73 80.14 -34.40
CA PHE A 104 56.11 79.01 -35.10
C PHE A 104 57.01 78.49 -36.24
N PHE A 105 57.56 79.36 -37.08
CA PHE A 105 58.46 78.92 -38.15
C PHE A 105 59.83 78.46 -37.65
N ASN A 106 60.42 79.22 -36.72
CA ASN A 106 61.75 78.91 -36.16
C ASN A 106 61.77 77.55 -35.44
N ASN A 107 60.65 77.18 -34.81
CA ASN A 107 60.50 75.90 -34.12
C ASN A 107 59.95 74.79 -35.02
N GLY A 108 59.90 75.01 -36.34
CA GLY A 108 59.60 73.98 -37.32
C GLY A 108 58.10 73.76 -37.59
N GLY A 109 57.25 74.74 -37.32
CA GLY A 109 55.80 74.70 -37.55
C GLY A 109 55.45 74.36 -38.99
N GLN A 110 54.38 73.57 -39.16
CA GLN A 110 54.01 72.95 -40.42
C GLN A 110 52.65 73.43 -40.95
N ILE A 111 52.47 73.38 -42.26
CA ILE A 111 51.22 73.76 -42.93
C ILE A 111 50.12 72.71 -42.69
N GLY A 112 48.86 73.13 -42.68
CA GLY A 112 47.68 72.26 -42.52
C GLY A 112 47.11 72.25 -41.11
N LYS A 113 46.26 71.26 -40.81
CA LYS A 113 45.63 71.10 -39.48
C LYS A 113 46.69 70.83 -38.42
N GLN A 114 46.57 71.45 -37.25
CA GLN A 114 47.55 71.33 -36.17
C GLN A 114 47.09 70.33 -35.10
N ARG A 115 48.06 69.66 -34.45
CA ARG A 115 47.78 68.77 -33.31
C ARG A 115 47.36 69.54 -32.06
N ALA A 116 47.97 70.71 -31.84
CA ALA A 116 47.68 71.56 -30.70
C ALA A 116 46.29 72.22 -30.82
N ILE A 117 45.68 72.43 -29.67
CA ILE A 117 44.38 73.09 -29.51
C ILE A 117 44.53 74.37 -28.68
N LEU A 118 43.61 75.31 -28.86
CA LEU A 118 43.48 76.47 -28.00
C LEU A 118 42.42 76.22 -26.93
N THR A 119 42.78 76.42 -25.66
CA THR A 119 41.85 76.31 -24.53
C THR A 119 41.17 77.65 -24.23
N ASN A 120 40.35 77.73 -23.19
CA ASN A 120 39.66 78.98 -22.80
C ASN A 120 40.63 80.15 -22.64
N GLY A 121 40.35 81.27 -23.31
CA GLY A 121 41.27 82.40 -23.37
C GLY A 121 40.94 83.41 -24.46
N THR A 122 41.67 84.52 -24.47
CA THR A 122 41.62 85.51 -25.55
C THR A 122 42.97 85.51 -26.26
N TYR A 123 42.96 85.15 -27.54
CA TYR A 123 44.17 84.99 -28.34
C TYR A 123 44.22 86.03 -29.45
N ARG A 124 45.40 86.64 -29.60
CA ARG A 124 45.73 87.62 -30.64
C ARG A 124 46.43 86.90 -31.79
N ILE A 125 45.65 86.22 -32.62
CA ILE A 125 46.18 85.35 -33.68
C ILE A 125 45.98 86.02 -35.03
N ASN A 126 47.04 86.03 -35.85
CA ASN A 126 46.96 86.48 -37.23
C ASN A 126 46.07 85.52 -38.06
N THR A 127 44.84 85.94 -38.36
CA THR A 127 43.84 85.12 -39.07
C THR A 127 44.18 84.86 -40.55
N GLU A 128 45.14 85.60 -41.09
CA GLU A 128 45.68 85.33 -42.43
C GLU A 128 46.72 84.20 -42.43
N MET A 129 47.39 83.96 -41.31
CA MET A 129 48.31 82.83 -41.13
C MET A 129 47.59 81.58 -40.62
N PHE A 130 46.75 81.73 -39.60
CA PHE A 130 46.07 80.63 -38.94
C PHE A 130 44.55 80.78 -39.04
N SER A 131 43.87 79.71 -39.44
CA SER A 131 42.43 79.58 -39.29
C SER A 131 42.12 78.92 -37.96
N CYS A 132 41.25 79.53 -37.15
CA CYS A 132 40.77 78.96 -35.89
C CYS A 132 39.28 78.63 -36.00
N ARG A 133 38.96 77.34 -35.90
CA ARG A 133 37.58 76.87 -35.81
C ARG A 133 37.25 76.55 -34.36
N LYS A 134 36.22 77.21 -33.82
CA LYS A 134 35.71 76.91 -32.47
C LYS A 134 34.82 75.68 -32.55
N VAL A 135 35.06 74.72 -31.68
CA VAL A 135 34.24 73.52 -31.54
C VAL A 135 33.89 73.31 -30.06
N PRO A 136 32.69 72.81 -29.74
CA PRO A 136 32.33 72.54 -28.35
C PRO A 136 33.23 71.47 -27.73
N LEU A 137 33.34 71.45 -26.41
CA LEU A 137 34.00 70.36 -25.70
C LEU A 137 33.33 69.02 -26.02
N THR A 138 34.12 67.96 -26.15
CA THR A 138 33.58 66.62 -26.35
C THR A 138 32.92 66.16 -25.05
N LYS A 139 31.60 65.97 -25.07
CA LYS A 139 30.83 65.49 -23.94
C LYS A 139 30.38 64.05 -24.16
N ILE A 140 30.67 63.18 -23.20
CA ILE A 140 30.15 61.82 -23.12
C ILE A 140 29.15 61.80 -21.97
N GLU A 141 27.88 61.52 -22.27
CA GLU A 141 26.82 61.50 -21.27
C GLU A 141 26.97 60.32 -20.29
N PRO A 142 26.38 60.37 -19.08
CA PRO A 142 26.50 59.31 -18.06
C PRO A 142 26.20 57.88 -18.51
N HIS A 143 25.28 57.71 -19.46
CA HIS A 143 24.86 56.42 -20.01
C HIS A 143 25.61 56.02 -21.29
N GLN A 144 26.63 56.81 -21.68
CA GLN A 144 27.39 56.60 -22.91
C GLN A 144 28.85 56.26 -22.61
N ILE A 145 29.53 55.75 -23.64
CA ILE A 145 30.98 55.69 -23.75
C ILE A 145 31.38 56.32 -25.09
N GLY A 146 32.56 56.90 -25.17
CA GLY A 146 33.11 57.44 -26.41
C GLY A 146 34.07 56.45 -27.07
N LEU A 147 33.72 55.94 -28.24
CA LEU A 147 34.65 55.17 -29.08
C LEU A 147 35.57 56.13 -29.83
N VAL A 148 36.86 55.82 -29.88
CA VAL A 148 37.90 56.73 -30.39
C VAL A 148 38.53 56.15 -31.66
N GLU A 149 38.56 56.95 -32.73
CA GLU A 149 39.24 56.65 -33.98
C GLU A 149 40.24 57.77 -34.32
N ALA A 150 41.54 57.46 -34.25
CA ALA A 150 42.62 58.39 -34.58
C ALA A 150 42.78 58.50 -36.10
N GLN A 151 42.81 59.74 -36.62
CA GLN A 151 42.95 60.05 -38.04
C GLN A 151 44.42 60.16 -38.50
N ASP A 152 45.36 60.17 -37.55
CA ASP A 152 46.80 60.26 -37.78
C ASP A 152 47.54 59.55 -36.64
N GLY A 153 48.73 59.04 -36.93
CA GLY A 153 49.50 58.18 -36.02
C GLY A 153 50.38 57.20 -36.79
N SER A 154 51.14 56.40 -36.04
CA SER A 154 51.92 55.29 -36.63
C SER A 154 50.99 54.24 -37.25
N PRO A 155 51.40 53.52 -38.31
CA PRO A 155 50.57 52.47 -38.90
C PRO A 155 50.29 51.32 -37.93
N LEU A 156 49.11 50.69 -38.08
CA LEU A 156 48.78 49.46 -37.36
C LEU A 156 49.68 48.31 -37.82
N LYS A 157 50.04 47.42 -36.89
CA LYS A 157 50.80 46.21 -37.23
C LYS A 157 49.92 45.29 -38.12
N PRO A 158 50.48 44.60 -39.13
CA PRO A 158 49.71 43.67 -39.96
C PRO A 158 48.95 42.64 -39.13
N GLY A 159 47.64 42.50 -39.39
CA GLY A 159 46.76 41.59 -38.66
C GLY A 159 46.13 42.16 -37.36
N LYS A 160 46.45 43.39 -36.98
CA LYS A 160 45.77 44.14 -35.91
C LYS A 160 44.72 45.08 -36.47
N ASN A 161 43.61 45.17 -35.77
CA ASN A 161 42.45 46.00 -36.12
C ASN A 161 42.34 47.24 -35.23
N PHE A 162 42.97 47.24 -34.05
CA PHE A 162 42.95 48.36 -33.11
C PHE A 162 44.35 48.83 -32.71
N GLY A 163 44.47 50.14 -32.49
CA GLY A 163 45.65 50.79 -31.91
C GLY A 163 45.81 50.45 -30.43
N HIS A 164 47.03 50.16 -30.01
CA HIS A 164 47.32 49.86 -28.61
C HIS A 164 47.13 51.08 -27.71
N LYS A 165 46.81 50.84 -26.43
CA LYS A 165 46.71 51.88 -25.42
C LYS A 165 48.03 52.63 -25.25
N VAL A 166 47.93 53.95 -25.29
CA VAL A 166 49.02 54.88 -25.03
C VAL A 166 48.61 55.90 -23.97
N ASN A 167 49.55 56.30 -23.13
CA ASN A 167 49.26 57.29 -22.09
C ASN A 167 49.19 58.69 -22.70
N CYS A 168 47.99 59.22 -22.91
CA CYS A 168 47.76 60.50 -23.58
C CYS A 168 46.65 61.34 -22.93
N ASN A 169 46.42 61.14 -21.63
CA ASN A 169 45.40 61.86 -20.84
C ASN A 169 44.00 61.83 -21.50
N ASN A 170 43.52 60.62 -21.82
CA ASN A 170 42.23 60.39 -22.50
C ASN A 170 42.11 61.17 -23.82
N PHE A 171 43.16 61.11 -24.65
CA PHE A 171 43.24 61.75 -25.97
C PHE A 171 43.17 63.30 -25.95
N GLN A 172 43.29 63.92 -24.78
CA GLN A 172 43.36 65.38 -24.65
C GLN A 172 44.76 65.92 -24.93
N ASP A 173 45.79 65.08 -24.77
CA ASP A 173 47.17 65.42 -25.11
C ASP A 173 47.57 64.71 -26.41
N ALA A 174 47.38 65.42 -27.52
CA ALA A 174 47.75 64.92 -28.84
C ALA A 174 49.26 64.65 -28.95
N GLN A 175 50.11 65.48 -28.35
CA GLN A 175 51.56 65.31 -28.45
C GLN A 175 52.00 64.04 -27.73
N ALA A 176 51.50 63.82 -26.51
CA ALA A 176 51.75 62.59 -25.75
C ALA A 176 51.23 61.33 -26.48
N PHE A 177 50.12 61.42 -27.23
CA PHE A 177 49.66 60.30 -28.06
C PHE A 177 50.71 59.89 -29.11
N PHE A 178 51.28 60.85 -29.85
CA PHE A 178 52.32 60.53 -30.84
C PHE A 178 53.64 60.12 -30.20
N ASP A 179 54.08 60.81 -29.14
CA ASP A 179 55.35 60.54 -28.46
C ASP A 179 55.38 59.13 -27.86
N ASN A 180 54.23 58.65 -27.39
CA ASN A 180 54.08 57.30 -26.85
C ASN A 180 53.72 56.24 -27.92
N GLY A 181 53.84 56.57 -29.21
CA GLY A 181 53.67 55.60 -30.30
C GLY A 181 52.22 55.34 -30.71
N GLY A 182 51.32 56.30 -30.50
CA GLY A 182 49.92 56.22 -30.89
C GLY A 182 49.73 55.88 -32.37
N GLN A 183 48.70 55.08 -32.66
CA GLN A 183 48.50 54.48 -33.97
C GLN A 183 47.23 55.01 -34.65
N VAL A 184 47.26 55.11 -35.98
CA VAL A 184 46.09 55.52 -36.77
C VAL A 184 45.01 54.42 -36.77
N GLY A 185 43.74 54.82 -36.81
CA GLY A 185 42.58 53.91 -36.82
C GLY A 185 41.85 53.81 -35.48
N LYS A 186 41.04 52.77 -35.31
CA LYS A 186 40.24 52.52 -34.09
C LYS A 186 41.15 52.25 -32.89
N GLN A 187 40.84 52.82 -31.73
CA GLN A 187 41.63 52.66 -30.52
C GLN A 187 40.97 51.65 -29.56
N ILE A 188 41.80 50.93 -28.79
CA ILE A 188 41.30 50.00 -27.75
C ILE A 188 40.64 50.77 -26.60
N ASP A 189 41.27 51.86 -26.16
CA ASP A 189 40.76 52.69 -25.07
C ASP A 189 39.50 53.44 -25.48
N ILE A 190 38.57 53.54 -24.53
CA ILE A 190 37.32 54.28 -24.64
C ILE A 190 37.36 55.52 -23.76
N LEU A 191 36.52 56.50 -24.06
CA LEU A 191 36.24 57.63 -23.18
C LEU A 191 35.06 57.29 -22.26
N LEU A 192 35.27 57.45 -20.96
CA LEU A 192 34.21 57.33 -19.97
C LEU A 192 33.31 58.58 -19.96
N PRO A 193 32.18 58.56 -19.25
CA PRO A 193 31.36 59.76 -19.08
C PRO A 193 32.17 60.94 -18.52
N GLY A 194 32.06 62.09 -19.18
CA GLY A 194 32.86 63.26 -18.85
C GLY A 194 32.85 64.33 -19.94
N THR A 195 33.61 65.39 -19.71
CA THR A 195 33.80 66.49 -20.66
C THR A 195 35.29 66.64 -20.95
N TYR A 196 35.65 66.55 -22.22
CA TYR A 196 37.03 66.43 -22.66
C TYR A 196 37.40 67.52 -23.68
N LYS A 197 38.64 68.02 -23.59
CA LYS A 197 39.23 68.97 -24.54
C LYS A 197 40.01 68.21 -25.61
N ILE A 198 39.30 67.59 -26.55
CA ILE A 198 39.90 66.70 -27.56
C ILE A 198 39.96 67.40 -28.91
N ASN A 199 41.08 67.28 -29.61
CA ASN A 199 41.17 67.68 -31.01
C ASN A 199 40.29 66.77 -31.88
N THR A 200 39.05 67.19 -32.15
CA THR A 200 38.05 66.38 -32.87
C THR A 200 38.34 66.19 -34.36
N ASP A 201 39.29 66.94 -34.93
CA ASP A 201 39.82 66.63 -36.25
C ASP A 201 40.78 65.43 -36.21
N LEU A 202 41.61 65.35 -35.17
CA LEU A 202 42.60 64.29 -35.01
C LEU A 202 42.00 63.00 -34.44
N PHE A 203 41.10 63.11 -33.46
CA PHE A 203 40.40 61.99 -32.85
C PHE A 203 38.91 62.10 -33.11
N LYS A 204 38.39 61.22 -33.96
CA LYS A 204 36.96 61.11 -34.19
C LYS A 204 36.35 60.33 -33.03
N ILE A 205 35.45 60.99 -32.31
CA ILE A 205 34.76 60.42 -31.14
C ILE A 205 33.33 60.06 -31.54
N THR A 206 32.97 58.79 -31.33
CA THR A 206 31.60 58.29 -31.56
C THR A 206 30.98 57.90 -30.22
N PRO A 207 30.08 58.72 -29.65
CA PRO A 207 29.33 58.34 -28.45
C PRO A 207 28.41 57.17 -28.77
N VAL A 208 28.47 56.13 -27.96
CA VAL A 208 27.58 54.97 -28.03
C VAL A 208 27.01 54.68 -26.65
N GLU A 209 25.79 54.15 -26.61
CA GLU A 209 25.16 53.73 -25.36
C GLU A 209 25.96 52.62 -24.68
N GLN A 210 26.00 52.65 -23.34
CA GLN A 210 26.57 51.56 -22.56
C GLN A 210 25.80 50.26 -22.81
N LEU A 211 26.51 49.14 -22.85
CA LEU A 211 25.89 47.84 -23.04
C LEU A 211 25.14 47.46 -21.77
N SER A 212 23.84 47.22 -21.86
CA SER A 212 23.03 46.71 -20.75
C SER A 212 22.53 45.30 -21.06
N ILE A 213 22.75 44.37 -20.14
CA ILE A 213 22.26 42.99 -20.22
C ILE A 213 21.14 42.86 -19.19
N GLY A 214 19.95 42.43 -19.65
CA GLY A 214 18.78 42.26 -18.80
C GLY A 214 18.92 41.14 -17.77
N THR A 215 18.01 41.10 -16.80
CA THR A 215 18.02 40.14 -15.68
C THR A 215 17.77 38.68 -16.09
N GLU A 216 17.24 38.46 -17.30
CA GLU A 216 16.98 37.12 -17.86
C GLU A 216 17.74 36.89 -19.17
N GLU A 217 18.85 37.60 -19.34
CA GLU A 217 19.69 37.52 -20.52
C GLU A 217 21.15 37.30 -20.12
N ILE A 218 21.93 36.77 -21.07
CA ILE A 218 23.39 36.74 -21.02
C ILE A 218 23.95 37.39 -22.28
N GLY A 219 25.14 37.97 -22.18
CA GLY A 219 25.89 38.49 -23.30
C GLY A 219 26.90 37.48 -23.81
N LEU A 220 26.77 37.05 -25.06
CA LEU A 220 27.76 36.25 -25.76
C LEU A 220 28.72 37.18 -26.49
N VAL A 221 30.02 37.02 -26.25
CA VAL A 221 31.05 37.96 -26.70
C VAL A 221 31.84 37.39 -27.88
N GLU A 222 32.03 38.18 -28.93
CA GLU A 222 32.95 37.93 -30.03
C GLU A 222 33.99 39.05 -30.11
N ALA A 223 35.27 38.69 -29.92
CA ALA A 223 36.39 39.63 -29.99
C ALA A 223 36.83 39.82 -31.45
N LYS A 224 36.89 41.07 -31.92
CA LYS A 224 37.30 41.43 -33.29
C LYS A 224 38.81 41.58 -33.47
N ASP A 225 39.57 41.62 -32.39
CA ASP A 225 41.04 41.61 -32.37
C ASP A 225 41.55 40.71 -31.23
N GLY A 226 42.80 40.29 -31.31
CA GLY A 226 43.42 39.34 -30.39
C GLY A 226 44.51 38.51 -31.05
N VAL A 227 44.95 37.47 -30.36
CA VAL A 227 45.75 36.38 -30.94
C VAL A 227 44.81 35.49 -31.76
N SER A 228 45.26 34.97 -32.90
CA SER A 228 44.44 34.01 -33.66
C SER A 228 44.20 32.73 -32.86
N LEU A 229 43.00 32.16 -32.99
CA LEU A 229 42.68 30.82 -32.48
C LEU A 229 43.62 29.78 -33.11
N LYS A 230 43.98 28.75 -32.34
CA LYS A 230 44.78 27.64 -32.87
C LYS A 230 43.93 26.83 -33.85
N SER A 231 44.59 26.13 -34.78
CA SER A 231 43.90 25.21 -35.70
C SER A 231 43.14 24.14 -34.89
N GLY A 232 41.81 24.08 -35.09
CA GLY A 232 40.91 23.17 -34.37
C GLY A 232 40.20 23.76 -33.14
N GLU A 233 40.55 24.96 -32.68
CA GLU A 233 39.80 25.67 -31.62
C GLU A 233 38.73 26.57 -32.24
N SER A 234 37.47 26.49 -31.77
CA SER A 234 36.39 27.37 -32.26
C SER A 234 36.11 28.55 -31.33
N PHE A 235 36.56 28.48 -30.07
CA PHE A 235 36.27 29.49 -29.03
C PHE A 235 37.54 29.94 -28.29
N GLY A 236 37.64 31.25 -28.07
CA GLY A 236 38.68 31.90 -27.29
C GLY A 236 38.59 31.60 -25.80
N LYS A 237 39.74 31.41 -25.18
CA LYS A 237 39.87 31.13 -23.74
C LYS A 237 39.39 32.30 -22.89
N VAL A 238 38.95 31.99 -21.68
CA VAL A 238 38.57 33.01 -20.70
C VAL A 238 39.81 33.78 -20.26
N VAL A 239 39.76 35.11 -20.39
CA VAL A 239 40.79 36.03 -19.95
C VAL A 239 40.17 36.97 -18.93
N ASP A 240 40.79 37.05 -17.75
CA ASP A 240 40.40 38.01 -16.73
C ASP A 240 40.77 39.44 -17.18
N CYS A 241 39.77 40.19 -17.63
CA CYS A 241 39.88 41.53 -18.19
C CYS A 241 38.72 42.44 -17.75
N ASN A 242 38.27 42.27 -16.51
CA ASN A 242 37.15 43.02 -15.93
C ASN A 242 35.88 42.94 -16.82
N ASN A 243 35.46 41.71 -17.15
CA ASN A 243 34.28 41.45 -17.99
C ASN A 243 34.34 42.21 -19.33
N PHE A 244 35.48 42.14 -20.03
CA PHE A 244 35.73 42.77 -21.32
C PHE A 244 35.70 44.31 -21.33
N GLN A 245 35.56 44.96 -20.17
CA GLN A 245 35.62 46.42 -20.06
C GLN A 245 37.05 46.95 -20.23
N ASP A 246 38.07 46.13 -19.93
CA ASP A 246 39.47 46.46 -20.21
C ASP A 246 39.99 45.69 -21.44
N GLY A 247 39.76 46.26 -22.61
CA GLY A 247 40.25 45.69 -23.88
C GLY A 247 41.79 45.63 -23.97
N SER A 248 42.49 46.51 -23.28
CA SER A 248 43.96 46.53 -23.30
C SER A 248 44.52 45.35 -22.51
N GLU A 249 43.95 45.09 -21.35
CA GLU A 249 44.29 43.94 -20.52
C GLU A 249 43.93 42.62 -21.23
N PHE A 250 42.79 42.56 -21.94
CA PHE A 250 42.42 41.41 -22.76
C PHE A 250 43.51 41.09 -23.79
N ILE A 251 43.94 42.07 -24.59
CA ILE A 251 44.98 41.86 -25.60
C ILE A 251 46.33 41.50 -24.95
N ARG A 252 46.71 42.19 -23.86
CA ARG A 252 47.98 41.98 -23.15
C ARG A 252 48.10 40.58 -22.55
N LYS A 253 47.01 40.04 -21.99
CA LYS A 253 46.95 38.68 -21.44
C LYS A 253 46.78 37.59 -22.51
N GLY A 254 46.83 37.94 -23.79
CA GLY A 254 46.76 36.98 -24.90
C GLY A 254 45.34 36.58 -25.27
N GLY A 255 44.36 37.46 -25.05
CA GLY A 255 42.98 37.29 -25.53
C GLY A 255 42.93 36.96 -27.01
N GLN A 256 42.03 36.04 -27.37
CA GLN A 256 41.97 35.44 -28.70
C GLN A 256 40.85 36.07 -29.53
N ARG A 257 41.09 36.29 -30.82
CA ARG A 257 40.08 36.81 -31.76
C ARG A 257 39.05 35.72 -32.09
N GLY A 258 37.77 36.09 -32.13
CA GLY A 258 36.64 35.17 -32.43
C GLY A 258 35.65 35.08 -31.26
N LYS A 259 34.79 34.06 -31.29
CA LYS A 259 33.80 33.82 -30.22
C LYS A 259 34.50 33.46 -28.91
N GLN A 260 34.03 33.98 -27.78
CA GLN A 260 34.64 33.74 -26.47
C GLN A 260 33.87 32.68 -25.68
N ARG A 261 34.57 31.97 -24.79
CA ARG A 261 33.95 31.04 -23.83
C ARG A 261 33.22 31.76 -22.71
N ALA A 262 33.78 32.88 -22.25
CA ALA A 262 33.18 33.69 -21.20
C ALA A 262 31.88 34.34 -21.69
N ILE A 263 30.94 34.47 -20.76
CA ILE A 263 29.67 35.19 -20.95
C ILE A 263 29.66 36.43 -20.07
N LEU A 264 28.84 37.40 -20.43
CA LEU A 264 28.52 38.54 -19.59
C LEU A 264 27.19 38.29 -18.88
N MET A 265 27.18 38.52 -17.57
CA MET A 265 25.99 38.38 -16.72
C MET A 265 25.14 39.67 -16.77
N GLU A 266 24.00 39.68 -16.08
CA GLU A 266 23.19 40.90 -15.93
C GLU A 266 24.04 42.09 -15.44
N GLY A 267 23.78 43.27 -15.99
CA GLY A 267 24.50 44.48 -15.62
C GLY A 267 24.71 45.46 -16.77
N THR A 268 25.25 46.63 -16.42
CA THR A 268 25.63 47.67 -17.38
C THR A 268 27.16 47.71 -17.50
N TYR A 269 27.65 47.63 -18.72
CA TYR A 269 29.06 47.47 -19.04
C TYR A 269 29.57 48.59 -19.94
N GLN A 270 30.76 49.09 -19.61
CA GLN A 270 31.49 50.08 -20.39
C GLN A 270 32.48 49.37 -21.33
N ILE A 271 31.95 48.65 -22.31
CA ILE A 271 32.73 47.82 -23.24
C ILE A 271 32.93 48.54 -24.56
N ASN A 272 34.15 48.49 -25.11
CA ASN A 272 34.38 48.89 -26.48
C ASN A 272 33.63 47.95 -27.44
N THR A 273 32.43 48.35 -27.88
CA THR A 273 31.51 47.53 -28.69
C THR A 273 32.01 47.26 -30.11
N GLU A 274 33.05 47.97 -30.55
CA GLU A 274 33.73 47.65 -31.81
C GLU A 274 34.81 46.59 -31.64
N LEU A 275 35.48 46.56 -30.48
CA LEU A 275 36.46 45.51 -30.15
C LEU A 275 35.77 44.21 -29.75
N PHE A 276 34.67 44.31 -28.99
CA PHE A 276 33.87 43.18 -28.52
C PHE A 276 32.43 43.33 -29.00
N GLU A 277 32.07 42.54 -29.99
CA GLU A 277 30.67 42.42 -30.40
C GLU A 277 29.94 41.56 -29.38
N VAL A 278 28.89 42.09 -28.76
CA VAL A 278 28.09 41.36 -27.76
C VAL A 278 26.69 41.13 -28.28
N ARG A 279 26.28 39.85 -28.31
CA ARG A 279 24.92 39.44 -28.63
C ARG A 279 24.22 38.97 -27.36
N THR A 280 23.09 39.61 -27.02
CA THR A 280 22.26 39.17 -25.90
C THR A 280 21.39 37.98 -26.31
N VAL A 281 21.29 36.99 -25.43
CA VAL A 281 20.42 35.82 -25.59
C VAL A 281 19.72 35.54 -24.27
N PRO A 282 18.48 35.01 -24.28
CA PRO A 282 17.80 34.64 -23.05
C PRO A 282 18.56 33.54 -22.30
N ILE A 283 18.47 33.56 -20.97
CA ILE A 283 18.98 32.48 -20.12
C ILE A 283 18.26 31.16 -20.45
N THR A 284 18.93 30.05 -20.17
CA THR A 284 18.32 28.73 -20.33
C THR A 284 17.45 28.43 -19.11
N ASP A 285 16.13 28.61 -19.25
CA ASP A 285 15.16 28.26 -18.21
C ASP A 285 14.56 26.87 -18.48
N ILE A 286 14.81 25.90 -17.59
CA ILE A 286 14.21 24.57 -17.65
C ILE A 286 13.07 24.54 -16.63
N SER A 287 11.84 24.31 -17.08
CA SER A 287 10.69 24.22 -16.18
C SER A 287 10.74 22.95 -15.31
N SER A 288 9.91 22.91 -14.26
CA SER A 288 9.77 21.72 -13.41
C SER A 288 9.25 20.49 -14.14
N GLU A 289 8.63 20.66 -15.31
CA GLU A 289 8.06 19.58 -16.12
C GLU A 289 8.97 19.17 -17.28
N GLU A 290 10.18 19.72 -17.35
CA GLU A 290 11.13 19.51 -18.45
C GLU A 290 12.48 18.99 -17.95
N ILE A 291 13.23 18.41 -18.88
CA ILE A 291 14.64 18.06 -18.76
C ILE A 291 15.40 18.71 -19.92
N GLY A 292 16.55 19.31 -19.64
CA GLY A 292 17.44 19.85 -20.67
C GLY A 292 18.47 18.80 -21.12
N LEU A 293 18.42 18.39 -22.38
CA LEU A 293 19.43 17.55 -23.01
C LEU A 293 20.52 18.44 -23.61
N VAL A 294 21.78 18.16 -23.27
CA VAL A 294 22.91 19.00 -23.70
C VAL A 294 23.66 18.35 -24.85
N GLU A 295 23.89 19.12 -25.91
CA GLU A 295 24.77 18.76 -27.02
C GLU A 295 25.83 19.84 -27.21
N THR A 296 27.09 19.45 -27.24
CA THR A 296 28.22 20.38 -27.27
C THR A 296 28.82 20.45 -28.67
N GLN A 297 29.03 21.66 -29.20
CA GLN A 297 29.57 21.85 -30.56
C GLN A 297 31.08 21.69 -30.66
N ASP A 298 31.81 21.90 -29.56
CA ASP A 298 33.29 21.90 -29.52
C ASP A 298 33.81 21.13 -28.29
N GLY A 299 34.99 20.54 -28.37
CA GLY A 299 35.57 19.70 -27.34
C GLY A 299 36.43 18.56 -27.89
N LYS A 300 36.89 17.66 -27.02
CA LYS A 300 37.58 16.46 -27.47
C LYS A 300 36.63 15.57 -28.30
N PRO A 301 37.11 14.85 -29.33
CA PRO A 301 36.26 13.91 -30.04
C PRO A 301 35.81 12.76 -29.12
N LEU A 302 34.61 12.22 -29.36
CA LEU A 302 34.15 10.98 -28.73
C LEU A 302 35.04 9.81 -29.13
N GLU A 303 35.23 8.84 -28.23
CA GLU A 303 35.97 7.63 -28.55
C GLU A 303 35.20 6.77 -29.56
N GLN A 304 35.92 5.96 -30.36
CA GLN A 304 35.30 5.17 -31.43
C GLN A 304 34.29 4.17 -30.85
N GLY A 305 33.01 4.36 -31.21
CA GLY A 305 31.89 3.51 -30.75
C GLY A 305 31.08 4.09 -29.58
N GLU A 306 31.54 5.16 -28.94
CA GLU A 306 30.75 5.91 -27.95
C GLU A 306 29.71 6.80 -28.67
N ASN A 307 28.49 6.87 -28.11
CA ASN A 307 27.40 7.70 -28.65
C ASN A 307 27.13 8.96 -27.82
N PHE A 308 27.66 9.02 -26.59
CA PHE A 308 27.44 10.09 -25.63
C PHE A 308 28.75 10.41 -24.91
N ALA A 309 28.99 11.70 -24.67
CA ALA A 309 30.11 12.22 -23.90
C ALA A 309 29.90 12.00 -22.40
N LYS A 310 30.99 11.69 -21.70
CA LYS A 310 30.99 11.48 -20.25
C LYS A 310 30.71 12.79 -19.52
N LYS A 311 30.08 12.67 -18.35
CA LYS A 311 29.84 13.83 -17.48
C LYS A 311 31.18 14.39 -16.99
N VAL A 312 31.36 15.70 -17.13
CA VAL A 312 32.48 16.46 -16.56
C VAL A 312 31.95 17.51 -15.58
N ASP A 313 32.72 17.80 -14.55
CA ASP A 313 32.37 18.88 -13.62
C ASP A 313 32.60 20.24 -14.28
N CYS A 314 31.54 21.03 -14.41
CA CYS A 314 31.55 22.32 -15.10
C CYS A 314 30.39 23.22 -14.65
N ASN A 315 29.94 23.05 -13.41
CA ASN A 315 28.81 23.79 -12.84
C ASN A 315 27.57 23.79 -13.75
N ASN A 316 27.13 22.59 -14.18
CA ASN A 316 25.99 22.40 -15.09
C ASN A 316 26.13 23.21 -16.40
N PHE A 317 27.32 23.16 -17.02
CA PHE A 317 27.65 23.84 -18.28
C PHE A 317 27.65 25.38 -18.22
N GLN A 318 27.55 25.97 -17.02
CA GLN A 318 27.66 27.42 -16.84
C GLN A 318 29.12 27.88 -16.84
N ASP A 319 30.05 26.98 -16.49
CA ASP A 319 31.49 27.23 -16.63
C ASP A 319 32.04 26.49 -17.85
N ALA A 320 32.01 27.18 -19.00
CA ALA A 320 32.55 26.66 -20.25
C ALA A 320 34.05 26.36 -20.14
N GLN A 321 34.82 27.15 -19.38
CA GLN A 321 36.27 26.95 -19.27
C GLN A 321 36.58 25.67 -18.51
N ALA A 322 35.90 25.44 -17.37
CA ALA A 322 35.99 24.21 -16.61
C ALA A 322 35.59 22.97 -17.45
N PHE A 323 34.57 23.08 -18.29
CA PHE A 323 34.18 21.99 -19.22
C PHE A 323 35.36 21.56 -20.10
N PHE A 324 36.04 22.49 -20.75
CA PHE A 324 37.19 22.15 -21.61
C PHE A 324 38.41 21.68 -20.80
N ASP A 325 38.69 22.31 -19.66
CA ASP A 325 39.85 21.98 -18.81
C ASP A 325 39.73 20.58 -18.20
N ASN A 326 38.50 20.18 -17.85
CA ASN A 326 38.18 18.84 -17.35
C ASN A 326 38.01 17.79 -18.47
N GLY A 327 38.34 18.16 -19.72
CA GLY A 327 38.38 17.22 -20.84
C GLY A 327 37.03 16.92 -21.48
N GLY A 328 36.07 17.85 -21.40
CA GLY A 328 34.77 17.77 -22.05
C GLY A 328 34.86 17.41 -23.54
N GLN A 329 33.91 16.58 -23.98
CA GLN A 329 33.87 16.03 -25.33
C GLN A 329 32.74 16.67 -26.15
N ALA A 330 32.96 16.82 -27.45
CA ALA A 330 31.94 17.28 -28.39
C ALA A 330 30.84 16.22 -28.60
N GLY A 331 29.65 16.66 -29.00
CA GLY A 331 28.47 15.81 -29.23
C GLY A 331 27.50 15.75 -28.05
N LYS A 332 26.62 14.75 -28.05
CA LYS A 332 25.56 14.56 -27.04
C LYS A 332 26.14 14.20 -25.69
N GLN A 333 25.67 14.84 -24.62
CA GLN A 333 26.19 14.61 -23.27
C GLN A 333 25.32 13.61 -22.49
N LEU A 334 25.92 12.81 -21.61
CA LEU A 334 25.19 12.00 -20.63
C LEU A 334 24.55 12.85 -19.53
N ALA A 335 25.18 13.98 -19.20
CA ALA A 335 24.66 14.92 -18.22
C ALA A 335 23.43 15.67 -18.77
N THR A 336 22.43 15.82 -17.91
CA THR A 336 21.18 16.54 -18.21
C THR A 336 20.98 17.69 -17.22
N LEU A 337 20.22 18.69 -17.65
CA LEU A 337 19.84 19.83 -16.81
C LEU A 337 18.46 19.59 -16.19
N ARG A 338 18.35 19.85 -14.89
CA ARG A 338 17.09 19.81 -14.14
C ARG A 338 16.39 21.16 -14.18
N ALA A 339 15.21 21.22 -13.58
CA ALA A 339 14.48 22.46 -13.41
C ALA A 339 15.36 23.56 -12.79
N GLY A 340 15.39 24.74 -13.41
CA GLY A 340 16.23 25.84 -12.99
C GLY A 340 16.59 26.79 -14.12
N LYS A 341 17.10 27.96 -13.72
CA LYS A 341 17.63 29.00 -14.61
C LYS A 341 19.14 28.87 -14.70
N TYR A 342 19.66 28.73 -15.91
CA TYR A 342 21.09 28.52 -16.17
C TYR A 342 21.65 29.58 -17.13
N TYR A 343 22.83 30.08 -16.78
CA TYR A 343 23.58 31.06 -17.57
C TYR A 343 24.61 30.32 -18.44
N ILE A 344 24.14 29.76 -19.57
CA ILE A 344 24.92 28.85 -20.41
C ILE A 344 25.30 29.54 -21.71
N ASN A 345 26.56 29.43 -22.12
CA ASN A 345 27.00 29.88 -23.43
C ASN A 345 26.37 29.00 -24.53
N THR A 346 25.27 29.49 -25.13
CA THR A 346 24.46 28.73 -26.10
C THR A 346 25.14 28.53 -27.47
N ASP A 347 26.25 29.24 -27.73
CA ASP A 347 27.07 28.95 -28.90
C ASP A 347 27.91 27.68 -28.72
N ILE A 348 28.24 27.31 -27.48
CA ILE A 348 29.01 26.11 -27.16
C ILE A 348 28.08 24.93 -26.87
N PHE A 349 27.05 25.17 -26.05
CA PHE A 349 26.13 24.14 -25.55
C PHE A 349 24.72 24.38 -26.09
N ASN A 350 24.26 23.47 -26.94
CA ASN A 350 22.89 23.44 -27.40
C ASN A 350 22.01 22.67 -26.41
N ILE A 351 20.97 23.32 -25.88
CA ILE A 351 20.08 22.74 -24.87
C ILE A 351 18.71 22.44 -25.50
N LYS A 352 18.42 21.15 -25.67
CA LYS A 352 17.11 20.67 -26.14
C LYS A 352 16.22 20.34 -24.95
N LYS A 353 15.16 21.11 -24.75
CA LYS A 353 14.16 20.87 -23.70
C LYS A 353 13.20 19.76 -24.12
N VAL A 354 12.98 18.80 -23.24
CA VAL A 354 12.05 17.67 -23.45
C VAL A 354 11.21 17.49 -22.20
N SER A 355 9.95 17.09 -22.34
CA SER A 355 9.08 16.83 -21.19
C SER A 355 9.63 15.71 -20.31
N ALA A 356 9.53 15.89 -18.99
CA ALA A 356 9.83 14.86 -18.01
C ALA A 356 8.84 13.69 -18.14
N THR A 357 9.30 12.49 -17.81
CA THR A 357 8.48 11.28 -17.88
C THR A 357 7.61 11.17 -16.64
N THR A 358 6.31 11.45 -16.78
CA THR A 358 5.33 11.26 -15.70
C THR A 358 4.59 9.94 -15.86
N ILE A 359 4.60 9.10 -14.82
CA ILE A 359 3.87 7.82 -14.75
C ILE A 359 2.70 8.01 -13.78
N SER A 360 1.49 7.74 -14.25
CA SER A 360 0.27 7.95 -13.48
C SER A 360 0.12 6.90 -12.36
N PRO A 361 -0.62 7.16 -11.27
CA PRO A 361 -0.85 6.20 -10.17
C PRO A 361 -1.40 4.82 -10.60
N GLY A 362 -2.09 4.72 -11.74
CA GLY A 362 -2.62 3.47 -12.29
C GLY A 362 -1.70 2.78 -13.31
N GLU A 363 -0.46 3.24 -13.46
CA GLU A 363 0.49 2.77 -14.46
C GLU A 363 1.86 2.45 -13.84
N ILE A 364 2.67 1.67 -14.56
CA ILE A 364 4.10 1.53 -14.32
C ILE A 364 4.87 1.84 -15.61
N GLY A 365 6.12 2.27 -15.47
CA GLY A 365 7.03 2.47 -16.59
C GLY A 365 7.89 1.25 -16.84
N LEU A 366 7.78 0.64 -18.00
CA LEU A 366 8.71 -0.38 -18.49
C LEU A 366 9.84 0.31 -19.25
N VAL A 367 11.08 -0.02 -18.89
CA VAL A 367 12.27 0.65 -19.43
C VAL A 367 12.94 -0.23 -20.48
N GLU A 368 13.29 0.37 -21.61
CA GLU A 368 14.11 -0.23 -22.65
C GLU A 368 15.21 0.75 -23.06
N THR A 369 16.43 0.27 -23.29
CA THR A 369 17.54 1.11 -23.73
C THR A 369 18.20 0.57 -24.98
N LYS A 370 18.58 1.46 -25.90
CA LYS A 370 19.28 1.10 -27.12
C LYS A 370 20.79 0.93 -26.91
N TYR A 371 21.33 1.48 -25.83
CA TYR A 371 22.77 1.62 -25.61
C TYR A 371 23.18 0.90 -24.32
N GLY A 372 24.37 0.32 -24.31
CA GLY A 372 24.90 -0.43 -23.16
C GLY A 372 25.66 -1.68 -23.60
N LYS A 373 26.10 -2.48 -22.63
CA LYS A 373 26.69 -3.79 -22.91
C LYS A 373 25.66 -4.71 -23.58
N PRO A 374 26.08 -5.64 -24.44
CA PRO A 374 25.15 -6.63 -24.98
C PRO A 374 24.56 -7.52 -23.87
N LEU A 375 23.34 -8.00 -24.09
CA LEU A 375 22.75 -9.03 -23.25
C LEU A 375 23.56 -10.33 -23.36
N GLU A 376 23.58 -11.11 -22.26
CA GLU A 376 24.17 -12.45 -22.28
C GLU A 376 23.39 -13.36 -23.24
N GLU A 377 24.08 -14.30 -23.88
CA GLU A 377 23.47 -15.18 -24.87
C GLU A 377 22.30 -15.98 -24.26
N GLY A 378 21.13 -15.90 -24.90
CA GLY A 378 19.89 -16.54 -24.42
C GLY A 378 19.10 -15.78 -23.34
N LYS A 379 19.56 -14.61 -22.90
CA LYS A 379 18.82 -13.70 -22.01
C LYS A 379 18.03 -12.65 -22.81
N ASN A 380 16.82 -12.33 -22.35
CA ASN A 380 15.95 -11.32 -22.98
C ASN A 380 15.87 -10.02 -22.17
N PHE A 381 16.29 -10.04 -20.91
CA PHE A 381 16.27 -8.88 -20.03
C PHE A 381 17.64 -8.53 -19.46
N ALA A 382 17.91 -7.23 -19.41
CA ALA A 382 19.08 -6.65 -18.78
C ALA A 382 18.99 -6.71 -17.25
N LYS A 383 20.13 -6.94 -16.60
CA LYS A 383 20.23 -6.90 -15.14
C LYS A 383 19.91 -5.50 -14.61
N LYS A 384 19.33 -5.44 -13.42
CA LYS A 384 19.12 -4.18 -12.71
C LYS A 384 20.48 -3.58 -12.34
N VAL A 385 20.62 -2.29 -12.56
CA VAL A 385 21.77 -1.50 -12.14
C VAL A 385 21.28 -0.32 -11.32
N ASP A 386 22.05 0.05 -10.30
CA ASP A 386 21.75 1.25 -9.52
C ASP A 386 22.13 2.49 -10.34
N CYS A 387 21.13 3.29 -10.68
CA CYS A 387 21.27 4.47 -11.54
C CYS A 387 20.18 5.51 -11.25
N ASN A 388 19.70 5.55 -10.00
CA ASN A 388 18.64 6.46 -9.56
C ASN A 388 17.41 6.41 -10.48
N ASN A 389 16.86 5.21 -10.71
CA ASN A 389 15.69 5.00 -11.57
C ASN A 389 15.91 5.54 -13.01
N PHE A 390 17.06 5.24 -13.60
CA PHE A 390 17.47 5.66 -14.96
C PHE A 390 17.61 7.17 -15.16
N GLN A 391 17.61 7.93 -14.06
CA GLN A 391 17.81 9.38 -14.10
C GLN A 391 19.30 9.77 -14.12
N ASP A 392 20.19 8.86 -13.70
CA ASP A 392 21.64 9.02 -13.81
C ASP A 392 22.18 8.07 -14.90
N ALA A 393 22.29 8.61 -16.12
CA ALA A 393 22.78 7.84 -17.25
C ALA A 393 24.26 7.46 -17.11
N GLN A 394 25.08 8.29 -16.43
CA GLN A 394 26.49 7.99 -16.21
C GLN A 394 26.61 6.77 -15.28
N ALA A 395 25.89 6.78 -14.16
CA ALA A 395 25.84 5.63 -13.25
C ALA A 395 25.34 4.35 -13.93
N PHE A 396 24.36 4.45 -14.84
CA PHE A 396 23.88 3.30 -15.63
C PHE A 396 25.01 2.65 -16.44
N PHE A 397 25.81 3.44 -17.18
CA PHE A 397 26.91 2.90 -17.98
C PHE A 397 28.07 2.40 -17.09
N ASP A 398 28.45 3.15 -16.05
CA ASP A 398 29.54 2.81 -15.15
C ASP A 398 29.27 1.51 -14.39
N ASN A 399 28.02 1.30 -13.96
CA ASN A 399 27.59 0.07 -13.28
C ASN A 399 27.30 -1.10 -14.24
N GLY A 400 27.66 -0.97 -15.52
CA GLY A 400 27.59 -2.06 -16.49
C GLY A 400 26.21 -2.30 -17.09
N GLY A 401 25.37 -1.26 -17.18
CA GLY A 401 24.06 -1.30 -17.82
C GLY A 401 24.09 -1.94 -19.21
N GLN A 402 23.05 -2.73 -19.50
CA GLN A 402 22.95 -3.52 -20.73
C GLN A 402 21.83 -2.97 -21.63
N ALA A 403 22.06 -3.04 -22.94
CA ALA A 403 21.05 -2.70 -23.94
C ALA A 403 19.88 -3.71 -23.92
N GLY A 404 18.70 -3.27 -24.35
CA GLY A 404 17.47 -4.06 -24.39
C GLY A 404 16.48 -3.72 -23.26
N LYS A 405 15.51 -4.63 -23.04
CA LYS A 405 14.48 -4.49 -22.01
C LYS A 405 15.09 -4.65 -20.62
N GLN A 406 14.74 -3.76 -19.70
CA GLN A 406 15.24 -3.78 -18.33
C GLN A 406 14.31 -4.60 -17.43
N ILE A 407 14.85 -5.34 -16.46
CA ILE A 407 14.01 -6.02 -15.45
C ILE A 407 13.35 -5.02 -14.49
N ALA A 408 14.01 -3.88 -14.24
CA ALA A 408 13.51 -2.85 -13.33
C ALA A 408 12.36 -2.08 -13.96
N THR A 409 11.36 -1.75 -13.12
CA THR A 409 10.20 -0.94 -13.48
C THR A 409 10.27 0.40 -12.76
N LEU A 410 9.58 1.39 -13.32
CA LEU A 410 9.38 2.69 -12.69
C LEU A 410 8.00 2.75 -12.07
N GLU A 411 7.94 3.10 -10.79
CA GLU A 411 6.70 3.34 -10.07
C GLU A 411 6.03 4.66 -10.49
N PRO A 412 4.75 4.89 -10.15
CA PRO A 412 4.11 6.20 -10.35
C PRO A 412 4.94 7.36 -9.81
N GLY A 413 5.08 8.41 -10.61
CA GLY A 413 5.91 9.57 -10.28
C GLY A 413 6.44 10.30 -11.51
N THR A 414 7.13 11.42 -11.29
CA THR A 414 7.78 12.20 -12.34
C THR A 414 9.29 11.95 -12.33
N TYR A 415 9.82 11.50 -13.47
CA TYR A 415 11.22 11.15 -13.66
C TYR A 415 11.84 11.99 -14.77
N TYR A 416 13.04 12.49 -14.54
CA TYR A 416 13.80 13.25 -15.53
C TYR A 416 14.84 12.32 -16.15
N ILE A 417 14.35 11.50 -17.07
CA ILE A 417 15.11 10.47 -17.77
C ILE A 417 15.48 11.02 -19.14
N ASN A 418 16.71 10.76 -19.60
CA ASN A 418 17.13 11.11 -20.95
C ASN A 418 16.43 10.17 -21.96
N PRO A 419 15.46 10.65 -22.76
CA PRO A 419 14.70 9.80 -23.69
C PRO A 419 15.50 9.37 -24.91
N GLU A 420 16.69 9.96 -25.15
CA GLU A 420 17.59 9.50 -26.20
C GLU A 420 18.36 8.25 -25.79
N ILE A 421 18.39 7.92 -24.49
CA ILE A 421 19.07 6.72 -23.95
C ILE A 421 18.05 5.67 -23.52
N PHE A 422 16.99 6.09 -22.83
CA PHE A 422 15.98 5.21 -22.24
C PHE A 422 14.59 5.52 -22.79
N THR A 423 13.95 4.49 -23.34
CA THR A 423 12.55 4.53 -23.77
C THR A 423 11.68 4.01 -22.64
N ILE A 424 10.71 4.81 -22.20
CA ILE A 424 9.77 4.43 -21.14
C ILE A 424 8.39 4.15 -21.75
N ARG A 425 7.95 2.89 -21.69
CA ARG A 425 6.61 2.47 -22.08
C ARG A 425 5.72 2.38 -20.84
N LYS A 426 4.69 3.22 -20.78
CA LYS A 426 3.71 3.21 -19.69
C LYS A 426 2.70 2.10 -19.94
N VAL A 427 2.48 1.24 -18.95
CA VAL A 427 1.50 0.15 -19.01
C VAL A 427 0.63 0.19 -17.75
N PRO A 428 -0.66 -0.16 -17.84
CA PRO A 428 -1.54 -0.19 -16.68
C PRO A 428 -1.07 -1.23 -15.65
N ILE A 429 -1.28 -0.95 -14.37
CA ILE A 429 -1.10 -1.95 -13.31
C ILE A 429 -2.09 -3.11 -13.50
N ILE A 430 -1.70 -4.29 -13.05
CA ILE A 430 -2.57 -5.46 -13.12
C ILE A 430 -3.54 -5.42 -11.95
N ARG A 431 -4.84 -5.38 -12.25
CA ARG A 431 -5.90 -5.41 -11.25
C ARG A 431 -6.62 -6.75 -11.31
N ILE A 432 -6.66 -7.45 -10.18
CA ILE A 432 -7.42 -8.68 -10.00
C ILE A 432 -8.64 -8.34 -9.15
N PRO A 433 -9.86 -8.41 -9.72
CA PRO A 433 -11.09 -8.15 -9.00
C PRO A 433 -11.26 -9.06 -7.78
N GLN A 434 -12.04 -8.59 -6.81
CA GLN A 434 -12.45 -9.40 -5.67
C GLN A 434 -13.23 -10.63 -6.17
N GLY A 435 -12.93 -11.80 -5.59
CA GLY A 435 -13.55 -13.05 -6.02
C GLY A 435 -12.84 -13.75 -7.19
N GLU A 436 -11.70 -13.24 -7.63
CA GLU A 436 -10.93 -13.79 -8.75
C GLU A 436 -9.46 -14.07 -8.36
N ILE A 437 -8.78 -14.83 -9.22
CA ILE A 437 -7.36 -15.14 -9.12
C ILE A 437 -6.66 -14.82 -10.46
N GLY A 438 -5.37 -14.50 -10.39
CA GLY A 438 -4.51 -14.30 -11.56
C GLY A 438 -3.51 -15.44 -11.71
N LEU A 439 -3.32 -15.91 -12.95
CA LEU A 439 -2.28 -16.89 -13.29
C LEU A 439 -1.09 -16.19 -13.90
N VAL A 440 0.12 -16.68 -13.60
CA VAL A 440 1.36 -16.05 -14.05
C VAL A 440 2.17 -17.00 -14.94
N ILE A 441 2.67 -16.46 -16.05
CA ILE A 441 3.66 -17.11 -16.91
C ILE A 441 4.92 -16.25 -16.90
N ALA A 442 6.03 -16.81 -16.45
CA ALA A 442 7.33 -16.14 -16.50
C ALA A 442 7.97 -16.32 -17.89
N ASN A 443 8.31 -15.22 -18.56
CA ASN A 443 8.92 -15.25 -19.90
C ASN A 443 10.42 -15.56 -19.86
N GLU A 444 11.04 -15.38 -18.70
CA GLU A 444 12.42 -15.72 -18.42
C GLU A 444 12.58 -16.33 -17.01
N GLY A 445 13.63 -17.11 -16.80
CA GLY A 445 13.92 -17.81 -15.55
C GLY A 445 14.85 -18.99 -15.78
N ALA A 446 15.14 -19.74 -14.71
CA ALA A 446 15.84 -21.01 -14.81
C ALA A 446 15.01 -22.04 -15.60
N SER A 447 15.70 -23.01 -16.22
CA SER A 447 15.03 -24.13 -16.89
C SER A 447 14.35 -25.04 -15.87
N LYS A 448 13.17 -25.57 -16.25
CA LYS A 448 12.48 -26.62 -15.50
C LYS A 448 13.08 -27.99 -15.87
N SER A 449 12.95 -28.96 -14.98
CA SER A 449 13.26 -30.35 -15.34
C SER A 449 12.21 -30.91 -16.31
N ASP A 450 12.58 -31.91 -17.11
CA ASP A 450 11.68 -32.52 -18.11
C ASP A 450 10.39 -33.11 -17.51
N LYS A 451 10.40 -33.43 -16.21
CA LYS A 451 9.24 -33.96 -15.46
C LYS A 451 8.37 -32.87 -14.83
N GLN A 452 8.83 -31.62 -14.81
CA GLN A 452 8.17 -30.51 -14.11
C GLN A 452 7.44 -29.58 -15.09
N THR A 453 6.11 -29.55 -15.00
CA THR A 453 5.26 -28.75 -15.88
C THR A 453 5.08 -27.29 -15.41
N LEU A 454 5.00 -27.06 -14.10
CA LEU A 454 4.82 -25.74 -13.48
C LEU A 454 6.07 -25.27 -12.73
N GLY A 455 6.40 -23.98 -12.83
CA GLY A 455 7.49 -23.34 -12.10
C GLY A 455 7.21 -23.26 -10.60
N ARG A 456 8.22 -23.55 -9.78
CA ARG A 456 8.12 -23.51 -8.31
C ARG A 456 7.79 -22.11 -7.79
N VAL A 457 7.19 -22.04 -6.60
CA VAL A 457 6.95 -20.77 -5.92
C VAL A 457 8.26 -20.25 -5.33
N VAL A 458 8.56 -18.97 -5.58
CA VAL A 458 9.71 -18.26 -5.02
C VAL A 458 9.24 -16.94 -4.42
N GLU A 459 9.91 -16.51 -3.36
CA GLU A 459 9.67 -15.21 -2.74
C GLU A 459 10.12 -14.10 -3.72
N CYS A 460 9.20 -13.23 -4.13
CA CYS A 460 9.44 -12.19 -5.14
C CYS A 460 8.37 -11.09 -5.10
N ASN A 461 7.80 -10.82 -3.92
CA ASN A 461 6.73 -9.84 -3.73
C ASN A 461 5.58 -9.99 -4.74
N ASN A 462 5.03 -11.20 -4.87
CA ASN A 462 3.94 -11.52 -5.80
C ASN A 462 4.25 -11.10 -7.26
N PHE A 463 5.44 -11.46 -7.74
CA PHE A 463 5.93 -11.17 -9.10
C PHE A 463 6.12 -9.68 -9.43
N GLN A 464 6.03 -8.79 -8.44
CA GLN A 464 6.36 -7.37 -8.62
C GLN A 464 7.88 -7.15 -8.62
N ASP A 465 8.66 -8.08 -8.06
CA ASP A 465 10.12 -8.05 -8.07
C ASP A 465 10.72 -9.17 -8.94
N ALA A 466 10.97 -8.84 -10.22
CA ALA A 466 11.57 -9.76 -11.18
C ALA A 466 13.04 -10.12 -10.84
N GLU A 467 13.76 -9.23 -10.15
CA GLU A 467 15.14 -9.48 -9.73
C GLU A 467 15.17 -10.54 -8.61
N ALA A 468 14.32 -10.37 -7.59
CA ALA A 468 14.15 -11.36 -6.53
C ALA A 468 13.70 -12.72 -7.10
N PHE A 469 12.78 -12.72 -8.08
CA PHE A 469 12.36 -13.94 -8.77
C PHE A 469 13.54 -14.69 -9.40
N LEU A 470 14.40 -14.01 -10.15
CA LEU A 470 15.57 -14.64 -10.76
C LEU A 470 16.60 -15.11 -9.71
N LYS A 471 16.89 -14.27 -8.71
CA LYS A 471 17.87 -14.55 -7.65
C LYS A 471 17.47 -15.75 -6.79
N ASN A 472 16.18 -15.87 -6.49
CA ASN A 472 15.63 -16.99 -5.73
C ASN A 472 15.40 -18.24 -6.59
N GLY A 473 15.83 -18.22 -7.86
CA GLY A 473 15.81 -19.33 -8.81
C GLY A 473 14.41 -19.65 -9.33
N GLY A 474 13.63 -18.62 -9.62
CA GLY A 474 12.37 -18.69 -10.34
C GLY A 474 12.56 -19.30 -11.73
N GLN A 475 11.56 -20.04 -12.19
CA GLN A 475 11.66 -20.88 -13.38
C GLN A 475 10.78 -20.35 -14.51
N LYS A 476 11.23 -20.49 -15.76
CA LYS A 476 10.48 -20.03 -16.94
C LYS A 476 9.19 -20.85 -17.18
N GLY A 477 8.14 -20.20 -17.66
CA GLY A 477 6.85 -20.80 -18.08
C GLY A 477 5.71 -20.60 -17.08
N LYS A 478 4.66 -21.44 -17.16
CA LYS A 478 3.50 -21.42 -16.23
C LYS A 478 3.96 -21.60 -14.78
N GLN A 479 3.48 -20.75 -13.87
CA GLN A 479 3.86 -20.77 -12.45
C GLN A 479 2.86 -21.52 -11.57
N LEU A 480 3.35 -22.07 -10.45
CA LEU A 480 2.54 -22.73 -9.44
C LEU A 480 1.82 -21.71 -8.53
N ALA A 481 2.46 -20.56 -8.25
CA ALA A 481 1.83 -19.48 -7.49
C ALA A 481 0.72 -18.80 -8.29
N ILE A 482 -0.29 -18.34 -7.58
CA ILE A 482 -1.39 -17.52 -8.10
C ILE A 482 -1.33 -16.14 -7.45
N LEU A 483 -1.89 -15.15 -8.14
CA LEU A 483 -2.13 -13.83 -7.58
C LEU A 483 -3.56 -13.79 -7.03
N SER A 484 -3.73 -13.28 -5.81
CA SER A 484 -5.05 -13.02 -5.25
C SER A 484 -5.63 -11.71 -5.77
N ASP A 485 -6.86 -11.40 -5.38
CA ASP A 485 -7.45 -10.08 -5.56
C ASP A 485 -6.53 -8.95 -5.05
N GLY A 486 -6.43 -7.86 -5.82
CA GLY A 486 -5.52 -6.75 -5.54
C GLY A 486 -4.96 -6.05 -6.78
N ASP A 487 -4.18 -4.99 -6.54
CA ASP A 487 -3.50 -4.20 -7.56
C ASP A 487 -1.99 -4.50 -7.53
N TYR A 488 -1.42 -4.88 -8.68
CA TYR A 488 -0.04 -5.36 -8.79
C TYR A 488 0.75 -4.58 -9.84
N LYS A 489 1.94 -4.09 -9.44
CA LYS A 489 2.91 -3.38 -10.27
C LYS A 489 3.90 -4.36 -10.92
N ILE A 490 3.39 -5.19 -11.84
CA ILE A 490 4.17 -6.28 -12.44
C ILE A 490 4.78 -5.86 -13.77
N ASN A 491 6.07 -6.15 -13.98
CA ASN A 491 6.71 -6.00 -15.29
C ASN A 491 6.07 -6.97 -16.30
N THR A 492 5.13 -6.48 -17.11
CA THR A 492 4.32 -7.30 -18.02
C THR A 492 5.10 -7.85 -19.21
N ASP A 493 6.29 -7.30 -19.51
CA ASP A 493 7.21 -7.94 -20.46
C ASP A 493 7.84 -9.20 -19.85
N PHE A 494 8.19 -9.16 -18.55
CA PHE A 494 8.84 -10.27 -17.86
C PHE A 494 7.84 -11.35 -17.42
N PHE A 495 6.68 -10.94 -16.90
CA PHE A 495 5.61 -11.82 -16.45
C PHE A 495 4.32 -11.53 -17.22
N THR A 496 3.81 -12.55 -17.91
CA THR A 496 2.47 -12.50 -18.47
C THR A 496 1.46 -12.88 -17.39
N VAL A 497 0.56 -11.97 -17.05
CA VAL A 497 -0.51 -12.21 -16.07
C VAL A 497 -1.85 -12.42 -16.79
N ILE A 498 -2.46 -13.57 -16.53
CA ILE A 498 -3.75 -13.97 -17.07
C ILE A 498 -4.81 -13.70 -15.99
N THR A 499 -5.76 -12.85 -16.33
CA THR A 499 -6.92 -12.45 -15.53
C THR A 499 -8.20 -12.82 -16.29
N THR A 500 -9.37 -12.72 -15.65
CA THR A 500 -10.66 -12.95 -16.34
C THR A 500 -10.84 -12.09 -17.58
N ALA A 501 -10.30 -10.86 -17.58
CA ALA A 501 -10.41 -9.91 -18.68
C ALA A 501 -9.64 -10.33 -19.94
N ASN A 502 -8.51 -11.05 -19.82
CA ASN A 502 -7.67 -11.46 -20.95
C ASN A 502 -7.52 -12.98 -21.11
N ALA A 503 -8.21 -13.80 -20.31
CA ALA A 503 -8.09 -15.27 -20.32
C ALA A 503 -8.24 -15.90 -21.71
N ASN A 504 -9.20 -15.41 -22.49
CA ASN A 504 -9.49 -15.90 -23.84
C ASN A 504 -8.31 -15.73 -24.81
N GLU A 505 -7.50 -14.68 -24.65
CA GLU A 505 -6.30 -14.43 -25.46
C GLU A 505 -5.26 -15.55 -25.25
N TYR A 506 -5.22 -16.11 -24.04
CA TYR A 506 -4.27 -17.15 -23.62
C TYR A 506 -4.86 -18.56 -23.64
N LYS A 507 -6.03 -18.75 -24.27
CA LYS A 507 -6.76 -20.04 -24.34
C LYS A 507 -7.12 -20.61 -22.96
N GLU A 508 -7.37 -19.74 -21.99
CA GLU A 508 -7.88 -20.10 -20.67
C GLU A 508 -9.35 -19.66 -20.55
N GLU A 509 -10.15 -20.38 -19.77
CA GLU A 509 -11.57 -20.06 -19.56
C GLU A 509 -11.71 -19.06 -18.40
N PRO A 510 -12.38 -17.90 -18.57
CA PRO A 510 -12.57 -16.92 -17.50
C PRO A 510 -13.21 -17.49 -16.23
N GLU A 511 -14.13 -18.44 -16.37
CA GLU A 511 -14.81 -19.09 -15.23
C GLU A 511 -13.84 -19.89 -14.33
N LYS A 512 -12.71 -20.38 -14.87
CA LYS A 512 -11.69 -21.10 -14.10
C LYS A 512 -10.80 -20.18 -13.25
N LEU A 513 -10.90 -18.86 -13.47
CA LEU A 513 -10.14 -17.84 -12.74
C LEU A 513 -10.96 -17.18 -11.63
N LYS A 514 -12.22 -17.56 -11.44
CA LYS A 514 -13.02 -17.16 -10.28
C LYS A 514 -12.70 -18.08 -9.10
N ILE A 515 -12.91 -17.59 -7.88
CA ILE A 515 -12.79 -18.41 -6.68
C ILE A 515 -13.70 -19.63 -6.81
N TYR A 516 -13.13 -20.82 -6.60
CA TYR A 516 -13.84 -22.06 -6.81
C TYR A 516 -14.82 -22.30 -5.66
N LYS A 517 -16.11 -22.38 -5.98
CA LYS A 517 -17.18 -22.54 -4.99
C LYS A 517 -17.71 -23.96 -4.98
N ILE A 518 -17.65 -24.61 -3.83
CA ILE A 518 -18.30 -25.91 -3.60
C ILE A 518 -19.70 -25.64 -3.05
N SER A 519 -20.72 -26.13 -3.75
CA SER A 519 -22.12 -25.89 -3.41
C SER A 519 -22.49 -26.55 -2.09
N SER A 520 -23.48 -25.99 -1.38
CA SER A 520 -23.92 -26.56 -0.11
C SER A 520 -24.43 -28.00 -0.29
N GLY A 521 -24.02 -28.90 0.61
CA GLY A 521 -24.32 -30.33 0.52
C GLY A 521 -23.49 -31.09 -0.51
N GLN A 522 -22.44 -30.47 -1.08
CA GLN A 522 -21.47 -31.11 -1.96
C GLN A 522 -20.07 -31.13 -1.36
N ILE A 523 -19.22 -32.00 -1.89
CA ILE A 523 -17.79 -32.09 -1.59
C ILE A 523 -17.00 -32.05 -2.91
N GLY A 524 -15.79 -31.54 -2.86
CA GLY A 524 -14.85 -31.51 -3.98
C GLY A 524 -13.90 -32.71 -3.94
N ILE A 525 -13.99 -33.58 -4.93
CA ILE A 525 -12.99 -34.63 -5.18
C ILE A 525 -11.85 -34.03 -5.99
N VAL A 526 -10.63 -34.20 -5.49
CA VAL A 526 -9.45 -33.50 -5.98
C VAL A 526 -8.59 -34.40 -6.86
N THR A 527 -8.18 -33.89 -8.02
CA THR A 527 -7.14 -34.48 -8.87
C THR A 527 -6.03 -33.47 -9.10
N THR A 528 -4.79 -33.82 -8.76
CA THR A 528 -3.61 -32.98 -8.94
C THR A 528 -2.89 -33.34 -10.24
N ASN A 529 -2.34 -32.34 -10.93
CA ASN A 529 -1.61 -32.51 -12.19
C ASN A 529 -0.09 -32.54 -11.99
N VAL A 530 0.39 -32.29 -10.77
CA VAL A 530 1.81 -32.22 -10.41
C VAL A 530 2.02 -32.93 -9.08
N GLY A 531 3.08 -33.72 -8.96
CA GLY A 531 3.43 -34.45 -7.73
C GLY A 531 4.26 -35.70 -8.01
N LYS A 532 4.55 -36.46 -6.96
CA LYS A 532 5.16 -37.79 -7.05
C LYS A 532 4.21 -38.76 -7.72
N THR A 533 4.74 -39.66 -8.54
CA THR A 533 3.95 -40.70 -9.20
C THR A 533 3.47 -41.73 -8.20
N LEU A 534 2.18 -42.08 -8.26
CA LEU A 534 1.58 -43.17 -7.49
C LEU A 534 2.20 -44.52 -7.88
N SER A 535 2.28 -45.45 -6.93
CA SER A 535 2.70 -46.82 -7.25
C SER A 535 1.63 -47.53 -8.08
N LYS A 536 2.00 -48.59 -8.81
CA LYS A 536 1.10 -49.27 -9.77
C LYS A 536 -0.17 -49.85 -9.13
N ASP A 537 -0.14 -50.10 -7.83
CA ASP A 537 -1.24 -50.69 -7.06
C ASP A 537 -2.08 -49.65 -6.30
N GLU A 538 -1.68 -48.37 -6.31
CA GLU A 538 -2.38 -47.27 -5.63
C GLU A 538 -3.22 -46.46 -6.63
N ILE A 539 -4.48 -46.20 -6.27
CA ILE A 539 -5.42 -45.45 -7.12
C ILE A 539 -5.59 -43.99 -6.70
N ALA A 540 -5.15 -43.62 -5.50
CA ALA A 540 -5.17 -42.25 -5.01
C ALA A 540 -4.02 -41.98 -4.03
N GLY A 541 -3.61 -40.71 -3.93
CA GLY A 541 -2.59 -40.26 -2.98
C GLY A 541 -3.13 -40.18 -1.55
N PRO A 542 -2.35 -40.59 -0.54
CA PRO A 542 -2.75 -40.53 0.87
C PRO A 542 -2.98 -39.08 1.30
N ILE A 543 -3.74 -38.90 2.39
CA ILE A 543 -3.98 -37.59 3.00
C ILE A 543 -2.65 -37.01 3.50
N ILE A 544 -2.39 -35.76 3.14
CA ILE A 544 -1.21 -35.01 3.58
C ILE A 544 -1.69 -33.83 4.42
N GLU A 545 -1.29 -33.76 5.68
CA GLU A 545 -1.74 -32.65 6.53
C GLU A 545 -0.88 -31.40 6.35
N GLY A 546 -1.51 -30.22 6.44
CA GLY A 546 -0.81 -28.94 6.57
C GLY A 546 -0.60 -28.13 5.29
N HIS A 547 -1.07 -28.59 4.11
CA HIS A 547 -0.95 -27.87 2.84
C HIS A 547 -2.15 -26.95 2.49
N ASP A 548 -3.02 -26.68 3.46
CA ASP A 548 -4.14 -25.75 3.33
C ASP A 548 -5.10 -26.08 2.17
N ASN A 549 -5.63 -27.31 2.15
CA ASN A 549 -6.67 -27.74 1.20
C ASN A 549 -6.36 -27.39 -0.27
N TYR A 550 -5.10 -27.61 -0.67
CA TYR A 550 -4.56 -27.40 -2.02
C TYR A 550 -4.42 -25.93 -2.46
N GLN A 551 -4.71 -24.96 -1.57
CA GLN A 551 -4.48 -23.55 -1.85
C GLN A 551 -2.98 -23.21 -1.86
N ASN A 552 -2.19 -23.87 -0.99
CA ASN A 552 -0.73 -23.77 -1.02
C ASN A 552 -0.11 -25.00 -1.72
N ALA A 553 -0.11 -24.95 -3.05
CA ALA A 553 0.40 -26.01 -3.91
C ALA A 553 1.89 -26.32 -3.66
N GLN A 554 2.73 -25.32 -3.35
CA GLN A 554 4.14 -25.56 -3.05
C GLN A 554 4.29 -26.39 -1.78
N LYS A 555 3.56 -26.04 -0.73
CA LYS A 555 3.57 -26.78 0.54
C LYS A 555 3.07 -28.21 0.37
N PHE A 556 2.07 -28.45 -0.48
CA PHE A 556 1.63 -29.80 -0.84
C PHE A 556 2.76 -30.62 -1.47
N LEU A 557 3.49 -30.04 -2.43
CA LEU A 557 4.61 -30.71 -3.09
C LEU A 557 5.80 -30.94 -2.15
N ASP A 558 6.13 -29.97 -1.30
CA ASP A 558 7.21 -30.05 -0.32
C ASP A 558 6.95 -31.15 0.72
N LEU A 559 5.69 -31.36 1.09
CA LEU A 559 5.24 -32.46 1.96
C LEU A 559 5.16 -33.81 1.24
N GLY A 560 5.53 -33.88 -0.04
CA GLY A 560 5.60 -35.12 -0.81
C GLY A 560 4.31 -35.48 -1.54
N GLY A 561 3.48 -34.49 -1.89
CA GLY A 561 2.26 -34.61 -2.66
C GLY A 561 2.34 -35.47 -3.92
N TYR A 562 1.27 -36.19 -4.20
CA TYR A 562 1.16 -37.13 -5.32
C TYR A 562 0.42 -36.50 -6.50
N ILE A 563 0.76 -36.93 -7.72
CA ILE A 563 -0.01 -36.65 -8.93
C ILE A 563 -1.19 -37.61 -9.05
N GLY A 564 -2.35 -37.14 -9.50
CA GLY A 564 -3.55 -37.94 -9.71
C GLY A 564 -4.64 -37.70 -8.67
N LEU A 565 -5.54 -38.68 -8.52
CA LEU A 565 -6.66 -38.61 -7.58
C LEU A 565 -6.15 -38.56 -6.13
N GLN A 566 -6.77 -37.76 -5.27
CA GLN A 566 -6.40 -37.64 -3.85
C GLN A 566 -7.43 -38.28 -2.93
N GLU A 567 -6.98 -38.84 -1.79
CA GLU A 567 -7.89 -39.37 -0.78
C GLU A 567 -8.67 -38.27 -0.04
N GLU A 568 -8.02 -37.14 0.21
CA GLU A 568 -8.62 -35.98 0.86
C GLU A 568 -9.66 -35.31 -0.04
N VAL A 569 -10.72 -34.79 0.57
CA VAL A 569 -11.78 -34.04 -0.10
C VAL A 569 -11.83 -32.62 0.43
N ILE A 570 -12.19 -31.68 -0.45
CA ILE A 570 -12.43 -30.30 -0.07
C ILE A 570 -13.90 -30.17 0.32
N LYS A 571 -14.17 -29.53 1.47
CA LYS A 571 -15.53 -29.33 1.99
C LYS A 571 -16.22 -28.12 1.36
N GLU A 572 -17.51 -27.93 1.64
CA GLU A 572 -18.24 -26.74 1.21
C GLU A 572 -17.52 -25.46 1.60
N GLY A 573 -17.49 -24.48 0.70
CA GLY A 573 -16.73 -23.25 0.88
C GLY A 573 -16.24 -22.64 -0.43
N GLU A 574 -15.41 -21.61 -0.29
CA GLU A 574 -14.82 -20.84 -1.37
C GLU A 574 -13.29 -20.99 -1.33
N TRP A 575 -12.70 -21.43 -2.43
CA TRP A 575 -11.32 -21.92 -2.46
C TRP A 575 -10.51 -21.26 -3.58
N LYS A 576 -9.34 -20.71 -3.25
CA LYS A 576 -8.40 -20.10 -4.22
C LYS A 576 -7.49 -21.19 -4.80
N LEU A 577 -7.98 -21.87 -5.84
CA LEU A 577 -7.32 -23.03 -6.44
C LEU A 577 -6.67 -22.68 -7.77
N ASN A 578 -5.41 -23.08 -7.97
CA ASN A 578 -4.74 -22.95 -9.26
C ASN A 578 -5.24 -24.04 -10.24
N PRO A 579 -5.98 -23.70 -11.31
CA PRO A 579 -6.56 -24.68 -12.24
C PRO A 579 -5.51 -25.46 -13.04
N TRP A 580 -4.27 -24.98 -13.13
CA TRP A 580 -3.17 -25.74 -13.73
C TRP A 580 -2.63 -26.81 -12.79
N PHE A 581 -2.74 -26.60 -11.48
CA PHE A 581 -2.28 -27.54 -10.46
C PHE A 581 -3.35 -28.57 -10.11
N VAL A 582 -4.60 -28.13 -9.91
CA VAL A 582 -5.67 -28.95 -9.34
C VAL A 582 -6.96 -28.87 -10.14
N LYS A 583 -7.63 -30.01 -10.28
CA LYS A 583 -8.98 -30.15 -10.86
C LYS A 583 -9.92 -30.70 -9.79
N VAL A 584 -11.07 -30.06 -9.62
CA VAL A 584 -12.07 -30.45 -8.63
C VAL A 584 -13.35 -30.93 -9.31
N GLU A 585 -13.83 -32.11 -8.91
CA GLU A 585 -15.14 -32.68 -9.28
C GLU A 585 -16.09 -32.55 -8.08
N GLN A 586 -17.23 -31.87 -8.24
CA GLN A 586 -18.22 -31.77 -7.16
C GLN A 586 -19.14 -32.99 -7.13
N VAL A 587 -19.23 -33.66 -5.99
CA VAL A 587 -20.14 -34.79 -5.75
C VAL A 587 -21.00 -34.55 -4.50
N PRO A 588 -22.22 -35.11 -4.41
CA PRO A 588 -23.04 -34.98 -3.21
C PRO A 588 -22.36 -35.57 -1.97
N ILE A 589 -22.52 -34.92 -0.82
CA ILE A 589 -22.06 -35.45 0.47
C ILE A 589 -22.81 -36.75 0.82
N THR A 590 -22.13 -37.71 1.45
CA THR A 590 -22.77 -38.99 1.82
C THR A 590 -23.61 -38.80 3.08
N ARG A 591 -24.93 -38.87 2.97
CA ARG A 591 -25.88 -38.69 4.08
C ARG A 591 -26.45 -40.02 4.57
N ILE A 592 -26.33 -40.29 5.87
CA ILE A 592 -26.91 -41.46 6.55
C ILE A 592 -28.12 -41.02 7.38
N LYS A 593 -29.28 -41.66 7.19
CA LYS A 593 -30.52 -41.32 7.90
C LYS A 593 -30.66 -42.05 9.24
N GLN A 594 -31.62 -41.62 10.06
CA GLN A 594 -31.86 -42.14 11.42
C GLN A 594 -32.05 -43.66 11.50
N ASP A 595 -32.69 -44.26 10.50
CA ASP A 595 -33.02 -45.69 10.44
C ASP A 595 -32.00 -46.51 9.63
N GLU A 596 -30.86 -45.90 9.28
CA GLU A 596 -29.84 -46.44 8.40
C GLU A 596 -28.47 -46.43 9.10
N VAL A 597 -27.62 -47.36 8.71
CA VAL A 597 -26.20 -47.38 9.05
C VAL A 597 -25.38 -47.53 7.77
N GLY A 598 -24.30 -46.75 7.65
CA GLY A 598 -23.40 -46.80 6.50
C GLY A 598 -22.20 -47.71 6.75
N VAL A 599 -22.00 -48.71 5.91
CA VAL A 599 -20.80 -49.56 5.93
C VAL A 599 -19.83 -49.09 4.85
N VAL A 600 -18.61 -48.72 5.24
CA VAL A 600 -17.58 -48.23 4.31
C VAL A 600 -16.75 -49.39 3.78
N ILE A 601 -16.59 -49.42 2.46
CA ILE A 601 -15.69 -50.32 1.74
C ILE A 601 -14.61 -49.45 1.12
N SER A 602 -13.39 -49.51 1.66
CA SER A 602 -12.25 -48.73 1.16
C SER A 602 -11.47 -49.53 0.12
N PHE A 603 -11.24 -48.93 -1.06
CA PHE A 603 -10.38 -49.49 -2.10
C PHE A 603 -8.92 -49.03 -1.97
N VAL A 604 -8.66 -48.09 -1.05
CA VAL A 604 -7.35 -47.51 -0.74
C VAL A 604 -6.96 -47.79 0.72
N GLY A 605 -5.70 -47.53 1.06
CA GLY A 605 -5.15 -47.76 2.39
C GLY A 605 -4.14 -48.92 2.44
N LYS A 606 -3.56 -49.14 3.62
CA LYS A 606 -2.58 -50.22 3.83
C LYS A 606 -3.23 -51.59 3.62
N LYS A 607 -2.46 -52.56 3.11
CA LYS A 607 -2.87 -53.97 3.17
C LYS A 607 -2.79 -54.42 4.62
N TYR A 608 -3.88 -54.98 5.12
CA TYR A 608 -3.97 -55.44 6.50
C TYR A 608 -3.36 -56.85 6.62
N ASP A 609 -2.37 -57.02 7.49
CA ASP A 609 -1.72 -58.31 7.77
C ASP A 609 -1.99 -58.72 9.22
N LYS A 610 -2.21 -60.01 9.46
CA LYS A 610 -2.75 -60.53 10.74
C LYS A 610 -1.78 -60.47 11.92
N ASP A 611 -0.50 -60.21 11.67
CA ASP A 611 0.56 -60.24 12.68
C ASP A 611 0.74 -58.92 13.45
N ASP A 612 0.01 -57.85 13.08
CA ASP A 612 0.17 -56.50 13.66
C ASP A 612 -0.78 -56.23 14.85
N ASP A 613 -1.82 -57.05 15.03
CA ASP A 613 -2.76 -56.96 16.16
C ASP A 613 -2.31 -57.88 17.31
N ASN A 614 -1.53 -57.32 18.23
CA ASN A 614 -1.08 -57.99 19.46
C ASN A 614 -2.22 -58.09 20.50
N GLN A 615 -3.36 -58.69 20.13
CA GLN A 615 -4.44 -59.07 21.04
C GLN A 615 -4.62 -60.59 21.06
N ASN A 616 -4.15 -61.16 22.16
CA ASN A 616 -4.29 -62.54 22.54
C ASN A 616 -5.78 -62.86 22.80
N THR A 617 -6.45 -63.54 21.87
CA THR A 617 -7.69 -64.28 22.17
C THR A 617 -7.65 -65.65 21.49
N SER A 618 -8.00 -66.64 22.30
CA SER A 618 -7.80 -68.08 22.13
C SER A 618 -8.44 -68.70 20.89
N VAL A 619 -7.65 -69.61 20.30
CA VAL A 619 -7.95 -70.92 19.70
C VAL A 619 -9.42 -71.24 19.32
N ASP A 620 -9.54 -71.71 18.08
CA ASP A 620 -10.69 -72.29 17.36
C ASP A 620 -11.69 -71.30 16.74
N GLU A 621 -11.55 -71.06 15.43
CA GLU A 621 -12.53 -71.51 14.43
C GLU A 621 -12.03 -71.26 13.00
N ASN A 622 -12.46 -72.12 12.08
CA ASN A 622 -12.04 -72.24 10.69
C ASN A 622 -12.15 -70.93 9.88
N LYS A 623 -11.10 -70.67 9.07
CA LYS A 623 -11.05 -69.87 7.82
C LYS A 623 -12.37 -69.15 7.44
N SER A 624 -12.63 -67.99 8.02
CA SER A 624 -13.49 -66.98 7.37
C SER A 624 -12.63 -66.15 6.40
N THR A 625 -12.92 -66.23 5.11
CA THR A 625 -12.25 -65.50 4.01
C THR A 625 -12.49 -63.98 4.02
N TYR A 626 -13.29 -63.46 4.96
CA TYR A 626 -13.77 -62.10 4.98
C TYR A 626 -13.37 -61.43 6.30
N GLN A 627 -12.49 -60.43 6.23
CA GLN A 627 -11.86 -59.78 7.38
C GLN A 627 -12.25 -58.30 7.45
N LEU A 628 -12.74 -57.87 8.61
CA LEU A 628 -13.00 -56.46 8.90
C LEU A 628 -11.68 -55.75 9.18
N VAL A 629 -11.52 -54.55 8.66
CA VAL A 629 -10.28 -53.77 8.78
C VAL A 629 -10.50 -52.48 9.60
N PRO A 630 -9.48 -51.97 10.31
CA PRO A 630 -9.52 -50.64 10.90
C PRO A 630 -9.61 -49.54 9.81
N GLU A 631 -9.95 -48.32 10.22
CA GLU A 631 -9.93 -47.16 9.32
C GLU A 631 -8.51 -46.94 8.76
N GLY A 632 -8.41 -46.64 7.46
CA GLY A 632 -7.13 -46.45 6.76
C GLY A 632 -6.53 -47.71 6.12
N TYR A 633 -7.23 -48.85 6.19
CA TYR A 633 -6.85 -50.10 5.52
C TYR A 633 -7.80 -50.42 4.36
N GLN A 634 -7.29 -51.14 3.36
CA GLN A 634 -8.10 -51.61 2.23
C GLN A 634 -9.04 -52.74 2.68
N GLY A 635 -10.35 -52.60 2.51
CA GLY A 635 -11.35 -53.58 2.93
C GLY A 635 -12.64 -52.99 3.49
N VAL A 636 -13.44 -53.83 4.17
CA VAL A 636 -14.66 -53.40 4.86
C VAL A 636 -14.29 -52.86 6.25
N GLU A 637 -14.54 -51.57 6.50
CA GLU A 637 -14.17 -50.92 7.74
C GLU A 637 -15.00 -51.46 8.93
N LYS A 638 -14.35 -51.76 10.06
CA LYS A 638 -14.98 -52.31 11.28
C LYS A 638 -15.96 -51.33 11.91
N LYS A 639 -15.68 -50.02 11.82
CA LYS A 639 -16.49 -48.97 12.43
C LYS A 639 -17.60 -48.53 11.44
N PRO A 640 -18.88 -48.71 11.76
CA PRO A 640 -19.97 -48.23 10.93
C PRO A 640 -20.12 -46.70 11.02
N LEU A 641 -20.64 -46.08 9.96
CA LEU A 641 -21.07 -44.69 9.94
C LEU A 641 -22.50 -44.59 10.50
N LEU A 642 -22.64 -43.84 11.58
CA LEU A 642 -23.94 -43.54 12.20
C LEU A 642 -24.64 -42.40 11.45
N VAL A 643 -25.80 -41.97 11.93
CA VAL A 643 -26.58 -40.87 11.38
C VAL A 643 -25.73 -39.59 11.25
N GLY A 644 -25.71 -38.98 10.08
CA GLY A 644 -24.92 -37.78 9.81
C GLY A 644 -24.53 -37.59 8.34
N ASP A 645 -23.83 -36.47 8.08
CA ASP A 645 -23.27 -36.13 6.78
C ASP A 645 -21.76 -36.37 6.77
N TYR A 646 -21.28 -37.18 5.83
CA TYR A 646 -19.90 -37.63 5.76
C TYR A 646 -19.25 -37.21 4.43
N PRO A 647 -18.15 -36.42 4.48
CA PRO A 647 -17.40 -36.03 3.30
C PRO A 647 -16.48 -37.17 2.85
N ILE A 648 -17.04 -38.10 2.07
CA ILE A 648 -16.34 -39.32 1.63
C ILE A 648 -16.07 -39.24 0.13
N ASN A 649 -14.81 -39.44 -0.25
CA ASN A 649 -14.44 -39.59 -1.66
C ASN A 649 -15.02 -40.90 -2.24
N THR A 650 -16.12 -40.77 -2.98
CA THR A 650 -16.86 -41.89 -3.57
C THR A 650 -16.13 -42.57 -4.74
N ARG A 651 -15.01 -42.01 -5.22
CA ARG A 651 -14.17 -42.61 -6.27
C ARG A 651 -13.24 -43.69 -5.72
N ILE A 652 -12.96 -43.67 -4.41
CA ILE A 652 -12.03 -44.59 -3.73
C ILE A 652 -12.66 -45.36 -2.56
N LYS A 653 -13.84 -44.92 -2.10
CA LYS A 653 -14.61 -45.59 -1.05
C LYS A 653 -16.05 -45.79 -1.53
N LYS A 654 -16.65 -46.95 -1.22
CA LYS A 654 -18.08 -47.22 -1.44
C LYS A 654 -18.79 -47.31 -0.09
N VAL A 655 -19.89 -46.57 0.07
CA VAL A 655 -20.71 -46.64 1.29
C VAL A 655 -21.98 -47.44 1.00
N GLN A 656 -22.15 -48.57 1.70
CA GLN A 656 -23.30 -49.44 1.60
C GLN A 656 -24.28 -49.14 2.75
N LEU A 657 -25.51 -48.76 2.42
CA LEU A 657 -26.55 -48.50 3.40
C LEU A 657 -27.22 -49.80 3.85
N VAL A 658 -27.35 -49.97 5.17
CA VAL A 658 -28.03 -51.09 5.83
C VAL A 658 -29.12 -50.55 6.76
N PRO A 659 -30.36 -51.06 6.73
CA PRO A 659 -31.39 -50.65 7.66
C PRO A 659 -31.16 -51.24 9.05
N THR A 660 -31.45 -50.47 10.09
CA THR A 660 -31.40 -50.92 11.49
C THR A 660 -32.79 -51.23 12.08
N THR A 661 -33.83 -51.03 11.26
CA THR A 661 -35.23 -51.34 11.56
C THR A 661 -35.49 -52.84 11.50
N GLN A 662 -36.50 -53.29 12.24
CA GLN A 662 -37.02 -54.65 12.16
C GLN A 662 -37.53 -54.96 10.74
N ILE A 663 -37.16 -56.13 10.22
CA ILE A 663 -37.55 -56.63 8.91
C ILE A 663 -38.35 -57.92 9.12
N ILE A 664 -39.57 -57.92 8.60
CA ILE A 664 -40.47 -59.07 8.65
C ILE A 664 -40.43 -59.75 7.28
N LEU A 665 -40.19 -61.06 7.28
CA LEU A 665 -40.11 -61.90 6.08
C LEU A 665 -41.14 -63.02 6.19
N ASN A 666 -42.05 -63.12 5.23
CA ASN A 666 -43.12 -64.11 5.23
C ASN A 666 -42.85 -65.23 4.19
N TRP A 667 -42.86 -66.49 4.61
CA TRP A 667 -42.85 -67.67 3.73
C TRP A 667 -44.29 -68.16 3.57
N SER A 668 -44.94 -67.70 2.51
CA SER A 668 -46.35 -67.96 2.17
C SER A 668 -46.55 -67.83 0.65
N ASP A 669 -47.62 -68.39 0.11
CA ASP A 669 -47.99 -68.25 -1.30
C ASP A 669 -48.95 -67.08 -1.58
N GLU A 670 -49.11 -66.18 -0.59
CA GLU A 670 -49.88 -64.94 -0.76
C GLU A 670 -49.25 -64.01 -1.80
N GLU A 671 -50.08 -63.20 -2.47
CA GLU A 671 -49.59 -62.19 -3.41
C GLU A 671 -48.77 -61.11 -2.68
N LYS A 672 -47.47 -61.03 -3.01
CA LYS A 672 -46.50 -60.08 -2.43
C LYS A 672 -46.02 -59.10 -3.49
N HIS A 673 -45.76 -57.86 -3.07
CA HIS A 673 -45.19 -56.84 -3.95
C HIS A 673 -43.81 -57.26 -4.47
N ALA A 674 -43.56 -57.16 -5.78
CA ALA A 674 -42.35 -57.69 -6.44
C ALA A 674 -41.01 -57.16 -5.86
N LEU A 675 -41.02 -55.95 -5.29
CA LEU A 675 -39.83 -55.31 -4.70
C LEU A 675 -39.59 -55.64 -3.21
N ASN A 676 -40.51 -56.35 -2.54
CA ASN A 676 -40.33 -56.79 -1.16
C ASN A 676 -39.22 -57.86 -1.06
N TYR A 677 -38.60 -57.95 0.12
CA TYR A 677 -37.49 -58.89 0.35
C TYR A 677 -37.95 -60.36 0.31
N ASP A 678 -39.21 -60.60 0.65
CA ASP A 678 -39.85 -61.92 0.71
C ASP A 678 -40.67 -62.26 -0.54
N ALA A 679 -40.62 -61.45 -1.60
CA ALA A 679 -41.40 -61.66 -2.82
C ALA A 679 -41.13 -63.02 -3.51
N LYS A 680 -39.94 -63.60 -3.29
CA LYS A 680 -39.55 -64.92 -3.83
C LYS A 680 -39.69 -66.07 -2.83
N LEU A 681 -40.14 -65.78 -1.61
CA LEU A 681 -40.26 -66.76 -0.53
C LEU A 681 -41.66 -67.38 -0.57
N LYS A 682 -41.71 -68.67 -0.90
CA LYS A 682 -42.93 -69.48 -0.97
C LYS A 682 -43.09 -70.37 0.26
N THR A 683 -44.23 -71.04 0.37
CA THR A 683 -44.46 -72.07 1.39
C THR A 683 -43.40 -73.18 1.33
N LEU A 684 -43.02 -73.69 2.49
CA LEU A 684 -42.00 -74.72 2.57
C LEU A 684 -42.62 -76.11 2.45
N ASN A 685 -42.24 -76.83 1.41
CA ASN A 685 -42.65 -78.21 1.18
C ASN A 685 -41.76 -79.18 1.97
N LEU A 686 -42.32 -79.81 3.00
CA LEU A 686 -41.65 -80.81 3.83
C LEU A 686 -42.18 -82.22 3.53
N THR A 687 -41.36 -83.23 3.79
CA THR A 687 -41.76 -84.64 3.69
C THR A 687 -41.63 -85.28 5.06
N SER A 688 -42.72 -85.81 5.59
CA SER A 688 -42.77 -86.49 6.87
C SER A 688 -42.07 -87.85 6.81
N TYR A 689 -41.82 -88.45 7.98
CA TYR A 689 -41.18 -89.77 8.09
C TYR A 689 -41.97 -90.89 7.36
N ASP A 690 -43.29 -90.79 7.31
CA ASP A 690 -44.19 -91.71 6.60
C ASP A 690 -44.32 -91.41 5.09
N GLY A 691 -43.48 -90.53 4.54
CA GLY A 691 -43.40 -90.25 3.11
C GLY A 691 -44.48 -89.31 2.57
N ARG A 692 -45.29 -88.70 3.45
CA ARG A 692 -46.31 -87.72 3.07
C ARG A 692 -45.72 -86.32 2.96
N LYS A 693 -46.23 -85.52 2.03
CA LYS A 693 -45.85 -84.12 1.87
C LYS A 693 -46.83 -83.22 2.61
N PHE A 694 -46.32 -82.22 3.30
CA PHE A 694 -47.11 -81.19 3.97
C PHE A 694 -46.40 -79.83 3.84
N GLU A 695 -47.19 -78.76 3.83
CA GLU A 695 -46.69 -77.40 3.61
C GLU A 695 -46.65 -76.62 4.92
N VAL A 696 -45.59 -75.84 5.13
CA VAL A 696 -45.42 -75.01 6.33
C VAL A 696 -45.27 -73.55 5.92
N GLN A 697 -46.10 -72.72 6.54
CA GLN A 697 -46.07 -71.26 6.44
C GLN A 697 -45.48 -70.68 7.72
N PHE A 698 -44.56 -69.73 7.61
CA PHE A 698 -43.96 -69.11 8.78
C PHE A 698 -43.45 -67.68 8.50
N THR A 699 -43.30 -66.92 9.58
CA THR A 699 -42.76 -65.56 9.58
C THR A 699 -41.42 -65.54 10.29
N GLN A 700 -40.40 -64.96 9.67
CA GLN A 700 -39.13 -64.64 10.33
C GLN A 700 -39.02 -63.13 10.53
N MET A 701 -38.71 -62.73 11.76
CA MET A 701 -38.34 -61.36 12.10
C MET A 701 -36.84 -61.27 12.31
N ILE A 702 -36.20 -60.32 11.66
CA ILE A 702 -34.77 -60.05 11.78
C ILE A 702 -34.50 -58.56 12.03
N ARG A 703 -33.37 -58.28 12.66
CA ARG A 703 -32.83 -56.93 12.83
C ARG A 703 -31.32 -56.95 12.63
N ILE A 704 -30.75 -55.82 12.20
CA ILE A 704 -29.30 -55.64 12.13
C ILE A 704 -28.94 -54.49 13.06
N ALA A 705 -28.25 -54.79 14.17
CA ALA A 705 -27.68 -53.75 15.01
C ALA A 705 -26.56 -52.99 14.26
N PRO A 706 -26.41 -51.67 14.48
CA PRO A 706 -25.42 -50.84 13.78
C PRO A 706 -24.00 -51.43 13.80
N GLU A 707 -23.55 -51.93 14.94
CA GLU A 707 -22.24 -52.54 15.17
C GLU A 707 -22.03 -53.85 14.40
N ASN A 708 -23.11 -54.53 14.05
CA ASN A 708 -23.09 -55.81 13.33
C ASN A 708 -23.16 -55.63 11.81
N ALA A 709 -23.57 -54.46 11.32
CA ALA A 709 -23.74 -54.19 9.89
C ALA A 709 -22.44 -54.38 9.06
N PRO A 710 -21.24 -53.95 9.52
CA PRO A 710 -20.00 -54.24 8.80
C PRO A 710 -19.73 -55.74 8.68
N LYS A 711 -19.93 -56.49 9.76
CA LYS A 711 -19.76 -57.96 9.78
C LYS A 711 -20.71 -58.63 8.77
N MET A 712 -21.96 -58.19 8.75
CA MET A 712 -22.99 -58.66 7.82
C MET A 712 -22.59 -58.43 6.36
N ILE A 713 -22.17 -57.21 6.00
CA ILE A 713 -21.73 -56.89 4.63
C ILE A 713 -20.47 -57.66 4.24
N CYS A 714 -19.53 -57.84 5.17
CA CYS A 714 -18.30 -58.59 4.95
C CYS A 714 -18.57 -60.06 4.62
N GLN A 715 -19.49 -60.72 5.33
CA GLN A 715 -19.81 -62.14 5.14
C GLN A 715 -20.71 -62.40 3.92
N ILE A 716 -21.69 -61.53 3.68
CA ILE A 716 -22.75 -61.76 2.69
C ILE A 716 -22.39 -61.15 1.33
N GLY A 717 -21.51 -60.14 1.33
CA GLY A 717 -21.07 -59.39 0.16
C GLY A 717 -21.96 -58.19 -0.13
N ALA A 718 -21.34 -57.09 -0.55
CA ALA A 718 -22.03 -55.90 -1.00
C ALA A 718 -22.60 -56.11 -2.43
N GLU A 719 -23.86 -55.72 -2.64
CA GLU A 719 -24.47 -55.73 -3.97
C GLU A 719 -24.20 -54.40 -4.71
N ALA A 720 -24.22 -54.42 -6.04
CA ALA A 720 -24.04 -53.22 -6.86
C ALA A 720 -25.35 -52.45 -7.12
N ALA A 721 -26.51 -52.99 -6.72
CA ALA A 721 -27.80 -52.36 -6.95
C ALA A 721 -27.99 -51.09 -6.10
N ALA A 722 -28.78 -50.14 -6.58
CA ALA A 722 -29.16 -48.94 -5.84
C ALA A 722 -30.29 -49.24 -4.84
N VAL A 723 -30.46 -48.38 -3.82
CA VAL A 723 -31.62 -48.45 -2.92
C VAL A 723 -32.88 -48.14 -3.72
N GLU A 724 -33.79 -49.11 -3.78
CA GLU A 724 -35.07 -48.95 -4.46
C GLU A 724 -36.10 -48.37 -3.50
N THR A 725 -37.06 -47.64 -4.02
CA THR A 725 -38.08 -46.98 -3.21
C THR A 725 -39.46 -47.35 -3.71
N ILE A 726 -40.31 -47.83 -2.80
CA ILE A 726 -41.71 -48.12 -3.07
C ILE A 726 -42.53 -46.96 -2.49
N THR A 727 -43.39 -46.39 -3.30
CA THR A 727 -44.29 -45.31 -2.90
C THR A 727 -45.69 -45.89 -2.81
N MET A 728 -46.25 -45.97 -1.60
CA MET A 728 -47.62 -46.45 -1.37
C MET A 728 -48.49 -45.27 -0.95
N ASP A 729 -49.68 -45.16 -1.53
CA ASP A 729 -50.70 -44.19 -1.12
C ASP A 729 -51.55 -44.83 -0.02
N ASP A 730 -51.55 -44.24 1.17
CA ASP A 730 -52.18 -44.83 2.36
C ASP A 730 -53.70 -44.59 2.45
N GLY A 731 -54.31 -44.05 1.39
CA GLY A 731 -55.74 -43.73 1.33
C GLY A 731 -56.14 -42.51 2.16
N SER A 732 -55.20 -41.85 2.85
CA SER A 732 -55.42 -40.61 3.62
C SER A 732 -54.87 -39.35 2.95
N GLY A 733 -54.35 -39.48 1.72
CA GLY A 733 -53.67 -38.42 0.99
C GLY A 733 -52.20 -38.21 1.41
N LYS A 734 -51.62 -39.14 2.18
CA LYS A 734 -50.19 -39.15 2.54
C LYS A 734 -49.49 -40.32 1.85
N THR A 735 -48.40 -40.01 1.16
CA THR A 735 -47.61 -41.02 0.47
C THR A 735 -46.55 -41.58 1.42
N LYS A 736 -46.60 -42.89 1.71
CA LYS A 736 -45.60 -43.59 2.52
C LYS A 736 -44.51 -44.15 1.61
N THR A 737 -43.29 -43.63 1.77
CA THR A 737 -42.11 -44.01 0.99
C THR A 737 -41.30 -45.06 1.73
N ILE A 738 -41.25 -46.30 1.22
CA ILE A 738 -40.52 -47.43 1.82
C ILE A 738 -39.25 -47.70 1.02
N ARG A 739 -38.09 -47.68 1.68
CA ARG A 739 -36.79 -47.98 1.07
C ARG A 739 -36.47 -49.47 1.15
N LYS A 740 -35.99 -50.03 0.04
CA LYS A 740 -35.54 -51.42 -0.08
C LYS A 740 -34.05 -51.45 -0.34
N TYR A 741 -33.32 -52.07 0.57
CA TYR A 741 -31.86 -52.09 0.61
C TYR A 741 -31.32 -53.38 -0.02
N PRO A 742 -30.42 -53.29 -1.01
CA PRO A 742 -29.83 -54.45 -1.68
C PRO A 742 -29.16 -55.44 -0.74
N ALA A 743 -28.46 -54.94 0.28
CA ALA A 743 -27.80 -55.77 1.29
C ALA A 743 -28.74 -56.80 1.94
N ILE A 744 -30.01 -56.42 2.17
CA ILE A 744 -31.02 -57.31 2.75
C ILE A 744 -31.47 -58.37 1.74
N ARG A 745 -31.58 -58.05 0.44
CA ARG A 745 -31.90 -59.06 -0.58
C ARG A 745 -30.82 -60.13 -0.65
N ASN A 746 -29.55 -59.73 -0.65
CA ASN A 746 -28.43 -60.66 -0.58
C ASN A 746 -28.46 -61.52 0.68
N LEU A 747 -28.79 -60.95 1.85
CA LEU A 747 -28.97 -61.71 3.09
C LEU A 747 -30.08 -62.75 2.97
N VAL A 748 -31.22 -62.37 2.42
CA VAL A 748 -32.36 -63.27 2.24
C VAL A 748 -31.96 -64.46 1.36
N VAL A 749 -31.41 -64.18 0.18
CA VAL A 749 -31.10 -65.20 -0.82
C VAL A 749 -29.92 -66.08 -0.43
N ARG A 750 -28.82 -65.50 0.09
CA ARG A 750 -27.57 -66.24 0.34
C ARG A 750 -27.56 -66.96 1.69
N VAL A 751 -28.25 -66.42 2.69
CA VAL A 751 -28.22 -66.93 4.06
C VAL A 751 -29.59 -67.45 4.46
N LEU A 752 -30.61 -66.60 4.56
CA LEU A 752 -31.87 -66.97 5.20
C LEU A 752 -32.59 -68.12 4.48
N THR A 753 -32.73 -68.08 3.15
CA THR A 753 -33.38 -69.18 2.42
C THR A 753 -32.70 -70.52 2.68
N ARG A 754 -31.36 -70.58 2.65
CA ARG A 754 -30.61 -71.82 2.87
C ARG A 754 -30.69 -72.32 4.31
N VAL A 755 -30.54 -71.41 5.27
CA VAL A 755 -30.50 -71.74 6.71
C VAL A 755 -31.87 -72.23 7.18
N VAL A 756 -32.92 -71.52 6.78
CA VAL A 756 -34.28 -71.81 7.19
C VAL A 756 -34.79 -73.08 6.53
N GLU A 757 -34.59 -73.26 5.22
CA GLU A 757 -34.93 -74.53 4.55
C GLU A 757 -34.18 -75.72 5.14
N GLY A 758 -32.88 -75.57 5.43
CA GLY A 758 -32.06 -76.64 5.99
C GLY A 758 -32.57 -77.12 7.34
N HIS A 759 -32.90 -76.19 8.24
CA HIS A 759 -33.40 -76.52 9.57
C HIS A 759 -34.78 -77.18 9.52
N PHE A 760 -35.73 -76.59 8.78
CA PHE A 760 -37.08 -77.15 8.72
C PHE A 760 -37.14 -78.50 7.97
N LYS A 761 -36.27 -78.72 6.97
CA LYS A 761 -36.07 -80.06 6.37
C LYS A 761 -35.55 -81.07 7.39
N GLN A 762 -34.61 -80.67 8.26
CA GLN A 762 -34.10 -81.49 9.36
C GLN A 762 -35.13 -81.73 10.47
N ALA A 763 -35.93 -80.73 10.81
CA ALA A 763 -36.97 -80.82 11.85
C ALA A 763 -38.17 -81.69 11.43
N GLY A 764 -38.45 -81.76 10.13
CA GLY A 764 -39.44 -82.68 9.54
C GLY A 764 -38.93 -84.12 9.39
N THR A 765 -37.61 -84.35 9.38
CA THR A 765 -37.05 -85.69 9.25
C THR A 765 -37.16 -86.44 10.57
N GLY A 766 -38.07 -87.43 10.63
CA GLY A 766 -38.26 -88.31 11.79
C GLY A 766 -39.56 -88.13 12.58
N LYS A 767 -40.48 -87.25 12.13
CA LYS A 767 -41.83 -87.08 12.71
C LYS A 767 -42.92 -87.33 11.67
N THR A 768 -44.10 -87.79 12.10
CA THR A 768 -45.30 -87.79 11.24
C THR A 768 -45.90 -86.37 11.14
N ALA A 769 -46.65 -86.06 10.09
CA ALA A 769 -47.19 -84.72 9.87
C ALA A 769 -48.13 -84.23 11.02
N ILE A 770 -48.85 -85.15 11.67
CA ILE A 770 -49.71 -84.86 12.83
C ILE A 770 -48.88 -84.62 14.10
N GLU A 771 -47.81 -85.38 14.31
CA GLU A 771 -46.87 -85.15 15.43
C GLU A 771 -46.14 -83.82 15.27
N PHE A 772 -45.82 -83.43 14.04
CA PHE A 772 -45.26 -82.11 13.74
C PHE A 772 -46.26 -81.00 14.06
N GLN A 773 -47.54 -81.14 13.69
CA GLN A 773 -48.61 -80.19 14.03
C GLN A 773 -48.87 -80.08 15.54
N LYS A 774 -48.86 -81.20 16.27
CA LYS A 774 -49.01 -81.21 17.74
C LYS A 774 -47.78 -80.64 18.46
N ALA A 775 -46.60 -80.71 17.85
CA ALA A 775 -45.33 -80.20 18.39
C ALA A 775 -44.89 -78.88 17.73
N ILE A 776 -45.83 -78.07 17.22
CA ILE A 776 -45.53 -76.77 16.58
C ILE A 776 -44.73 -75.87 17.51
N VAL A 777 -45.13 -75.75 18.79
CA VAL A 777 -44.45 -74.89 19.77
C VAL A 777 -42.99 -75.33 19.97
N HIS A 778 -42.75 -76.63 20.22
CA HIS A 778 -41.39 -77.15 20.38
C HIS A 778 -40.56 -77.06 19.09
N SER A 779 -41.17 -77.23 17.92
CA SER A 779 -40.47 -77.15 16.63
C SER A 779 -40.17 -75.70 16.24
N GLN A 780 -41.01 -74.76 16.67
CA GLN A 780 -40.79 -73.32 16.56
C GLN A 780 -39.65 -72.88 17.48
N ASP A 781 -39.64 -73.28 18.75
CA ASP A 781 -38.56 -72.95 19.70
C ASP A 781 -37.20 -73.48 19.23
N ALA A 782 -37.18 -74.72 18.71
CA ALA A 782 -35.97 -75.31 18.14
C ALA A 782 -35.50 -74.59 16.86
N ALA A 783 -36.43 -74.20 15.98
CA ALA A 783 -36.11 -73.44 14.77
C ALA A 783 -35.61 -72.04 15.10
N GLN A 784 -36.25 -71.36 16.05
CA GLN A 784 -35.82 -70.06 16.52
C GLN A 784 -34.40 -70.12 17.08
N ALA A 785 -34.10 -71.06 17.99
CA ALA A 785 -32.77 -71.18 18.57
C ALA A 785 -31.67 -71.46 17.53
N TYR A 786 -31.94 -72.34 16.55
CA TYR A 786 -30.99 -72.64 15.48
C TYR A 786 -30.80 -71.45 14.51
N ILE A 787 -31.90 -70.84 14.07
CA ILE A 787 -31.86 -69.71 13.13
C ILE A 787 -31.18 -68.51 13.80
N GLU A 788 -31.44 -68.24 15.08
CA GLU A 788 -30.76 -67.20 15.86
C GLU A 788 -29.24 -67.43 15.94
N ASP A 789 -28.78 -68.66 16.23
CA ASP A 789 -27.34 -68.98 16.28
C ASP A 789 -26.65 -68.73 14.93
N VAL A 790 -27.28 -69.18 13.84
CA VAL A 790 -26.73 -69.02 12.49
C VAL A 790 -26.78 -67.56 12.03
N LEU A 791 -27.85 -66.81 12.35
CA LEU A 791 -27.93 -65.38 12.02
C LEU A 791 -26.91 -64.57 12.81
N LYS A 792 -26.69 -64.87 14.09
CA LYS A 792 -25.70 -64.21 14.94
C LYS A 792 -24.27 -64.40 14.41
N LYS A 793 -23.96 -65.59 13.88
CA LYS A 793 -22.68 -65.86 13.19
C LYS A 793 -22.48 -64.96 11.97
N ASN A 794 -23.55 -64.61 11.26
CA ASN A 794 -23.56 -63.72 10.08
C ASN A 794 -23.79 -62.23 10.40
N GLY A 795 -23.83 -61.82 11.67
CA GLY A 795 -24.04 -60.42 12.06
C GLY A 795 -25.49 -59.92 11.92
N VAL A 796 -26.46 -60.82 12.07
CA VAL A 796 -27.90 -60.52 12.03
C VAL A 796 -28.54 -61.05 13.31
N GLU A 797 -29.50 -60.29 13.86
CA GLU A 797 -30.26 -60.67 15.05
C GLU A 797 -31.58 -61.29 14.60
N GLY A 798 -31.84 -62.53 15.02
CA GLY A 798 -33.17 -63.13 14.90
C GLY A 798 -34.02 -62.66 16.08
N GLU A 799 -35.12 -61.96 15.82
CA GLU A 799 -36.02 -61.50 16.89
C GLU A 799 -37.18 -62.47 17.14
N GLY A 800 -37.45 -63.38 16.19
CA GLY A 800 -38.41 -64.46 16.37
C GLY A 800 -38.76 -65.18 15.08
N THR A 801 -39.05 -66.48 15.21
CA THR A 801 -39.55 -67.34 14.13
C THR A 801 -40.93 -67.83 14.54
N TYR A 802 -41.96 -67.56 13.74
CA TYR A 802 -43.35 -67.90 14.05
C TYR A 802 -43.94 -68.80 12.98
N ILE A 803 -44.39 -70.00 13.33
CA ILE A 803 -45.10 -70.89 12.39
C ILE A 803 -46.55 -70.41 12.32
N ASN A 804 -46.96 -69.91 11.15
CA ASN A 804 -48.29 -69.33 10.95
C ASN A 804 -49.34 -70.41 10.70
N ALA A 805 -49.03 -71.38 9.82
CA ALA A 805 -49.93 -72.46 9.42
C ALA A 805 -49.14 -73.70 8.98
N VAL A 806 -49.73 -74.87 9.21
CA VAL A 806 -49.22 -76.17 8.71
C VAL A 806 -50.36 -76.85 7.98
N ASP A 807 -50.27 -76.88 6.65
CA ASP A 807 -51.30 -77.43 5.77
C ASP A 807 -51.04 -78.94 5.58
N LEU A 808 -51.95 -79.75 6.13
CA LEU A 808 -51.92 -81.21 6.06
C LEU A 808 -52.65 -81.73 4.81
N PRO A 809 -52.25 -82.88 4.25
CA PRO A 809 -52.88 -83.46 3.05
C PRO A 809 -54.36 -83.85 3.26
N GLU A 810 -55.15 -83.81 2.17
CA GLU A 810 -56.63 -83.95 2.17
C GLU A 810 -57.15 -85.27 2.80
N ASP A 811 -56.34 -86.33 2.88
CA ASP A 811 -56.69 -87.61 3.48
C ASP A 811 -56.83 -87.55 5.01
N LEU A 812 -56.21 -86.56 5.66
CA LEU A 812 -56.26 -86.33 7.11
C LEU A 812 -57.31 -85.28 7.53
N ASN A 813 -57.70 -84.37 6.63
CA ASN A 813 -58.68 -83.31 6.91
C ASN A 813 -60.12 -83.84 7.12
N LYS A 814 -60.51 -84.93 6.43
CA LYS A 814 -61.87 -85.50 6.54
C LYS A 814 -62.23 -86.02 7.93
N HIS A 815 -61.25 -86.53 8.69
CA HIS A 815 -61.52 -87.11 10.02
C HIS A 815 -61.59 -86.04 11.13
N GLN A 816 -61.01 -84.86 10.89
CA GLN A 816 -61.10 -83.71 11.80
C GLN A 816 -62.40 -82.91 11.61
N GLN A 817 -62.89 -82.78 10.37
CA GLN A 817 -64.14 -82.06 10.07
C GLN A 817 -65.37 -82.69 10.77
N GLU A 818 -65.42 -84.01 10.92
CA GLU A 818 -66.51 -84.70 11.63
C GLU A 818 -66.55 -84.44 13.15
N VAL A 819 -65.41 -84.11 13.79
CA VAL A 819 -65.32 -83.84 15.24
C VAL A 819 -65.66 -82.38 15.57
N GLU A 820 -65.36 -81.46 14.65
CA GLU A 820 -65.64 -80.01 14.82
C GLU A 820 -67.10 -79.66 14.53
N ASP A 821 -67.76 -80.31 13.56
CA ASP A 821 -69.19 -80.09 13.25
C ASP A 821 -70.11 -80.41 14.45
N PHE A 822 -69.72 -81.36 15.31
CA PHE A 822 -70.46 -81.70 16.55
C PHE A 822 -70.37 -80.61 17.62
N LYS A 823 -69.33 -79.76 17.60
CA LYS A 823 -69.18 -78.63 18.54
C LYS A 823 -69.94 -77.38 18.09
N LEU A 824 -70.11 -77.19 16.79
CA LEU A 824 -70.76 -76.00 16.21
C LEU A 824 -72.27 -75.91 16.50
N GLU A 825 -72.94 -77.03 16.77
CA GLU A 825 -74.37 -77.06 17.11
C GLU A 825 -74.66 -76.53 18.53
N GLN A 826 -73.75 -76.71 19.49
CA GLN A 826 -73.91 -76.18 20.85
C GLN A 826 -73.70 -74.65 20.94
N ILE A 827 -72.85 -74.08 20.08
CA ILE A 827 -72.54 -72.63 20.11
C ILE A 827 -73.70 -71.81 19.54
N LYS A 828 -74.38 -72.30 18.51
CA LYS A 828 -75.56 -71.63 17.90
C LYS A 828 -76.76 -71.50 18.86
N ALA A 829 -76.85 -72.36 19.87
CA ALA A 829 -77.87 -72.25 20.93
C ALA A 829 -77.54 -71.16 21.97
N GLN A 830 -76.25 -70.82 22.17
CA GLN A 830 -75.80 -69.77 23.10
C GLN A 830 -75.78 -68.36 22.48
N GLU A 831 -75.67 -68.24 21.16
CA GLU A 831 -75.56 -66.92 20.51
C GLU A 831 -76.86 -66.11 20.52
N LYS A 832 -78.03 -66.75 20.56
CA LYS A 832 -79.33 -66.05 20.65
C LYS A 832 -79.54 -65.27 21.96
N SER A 833 -78.85 -65.64 23.05
CA SER A 833 -78.91 -64.92 24.33
C SER A 833 -77.93 -63.75 24.40
N LYS A 834 -76.79 -63.83 23.69
CA LYS A 834 -75.78 -62.76 23.63
C LYS A 834 -76.22 -61.54 22.82
N THR A 835 -77.13 -61.70 21.86
CA THR A 835 -77.58 -60.58 21.00
C THR A 835 -78.42 -59.54 21.75
N ILE A 836 -78.99 -59.90 22.91
CA ILE A 836 -79.71 -58.95 23.79
C ILE A 836 -78.73 -58.24 24.73
N GLU A 837 -77.68 -58.94 25.20
CA GLU A 837 -76.58 -58.37 25.99
C GLU A 837 -75.73 -57.39 25.17
N GLU A 838 -75.45 -57.67 23.90
CA GLU A 838 -74.69 -56.76 23.02
C GLU A 838 -75.42 -55.43 22.78
N LYS A 839 -76.76 -55.43 22.68
CA LYS A 839 -77.53 -54.17 22.55
C LYS A 839 -77.44 -53.31 23.82
N ILE A 840 -77.51 -53.91 24.99
CA ILE A 840 -77.34 -53.22 26.29
C ILE A 840 -75.89 -52.74 26.46
N ARG A 841 -74.91 -53.55 26.01
CA ARG A 841 -73.48 -53.23 26.06
C ARG A 841 -73.08 -52.15 25.05
N THR A 842 -73.74 -52.05 23.90
CA THR A 842 -73.49 -51.00 22.90
C THR A 842 -73.98 -49.63 23.39
N GLU A 843 -75.10 -49.59 24.12
CA GLU A 843 -75.61 -48.36 24.75
C GLU A 843 -74.69 -47.91 25.91
N GLN A 844 -74.18 -48.86 26.71
CA GLN A 844 -73.17 -48.60 27.74
C GLN A 844 -71.81 -48.19 27.17
N ILE A 845 -71.35 -48.83 26.09
CA ILE A 845 -70.10 -48.46 25.38
C ILE A 845 -70.24 -47.09 24.73
N ASN A 846 -71.42 -46.67 24.27
CA ASN A 846 -71.62 -45.31 23.76
C ASN A 846 -71.61 -44.25 24.87
N GLN A 847 -72.17 -44.54 26.07
CA GLN A 847 -71.99 -43.66 27.24
C GLN A 847 -70.53 -43.64 27.71
N GLN A 848 -69.84 -44.78 27.66
CA GLN A 848 -68.44 -44.92 28.01
C GLN A 848 -67.55 -44.25 26.97
N LEU A 849 -67.85 -44.30 25.67
CA LEU A 849 -67.13 -43.58 24.60
C LEU A 849 -67.31 -42.07 24.68
N VAL A 850 -68.42 -41.57 25.22
CA VAL A 850 -68.58 -40.13 25.52
C VAL A 850 -67.70 -39.74 26.70
N GLN A 851 -67.63 -40.55 27.77
CA GLN A 851 -66.70 -40.35 28.89
C GLN A 851 -65.23 -40.54 28.46
N THR A 852 -64.92 -41.54 27.64
CA THR A 852 -63.58 -41.82 27.09
C THR A 852 -63.22 -40.81 26.02
N LYS A 853 -64.17 -40.15 25.32
CA LYS A 853 -63.90 -38.96 24.46
C LYS A 853 -63.63 -37.71 25.27
N GLU A 854 -64.34 -37.50 26.38
CA GLU A 854 -64.05 -36.43 27.35
C GLU A 854 -62.68 -36.67 28.02
N GLU A 855 -62.38 -37.91 28.40
CA GLU A 855 -61.10 -38.34 28.98
C GLU A 855 -59.97 -38.41 27.95
N THR A 856 -60.21 -38.75 26.68
CA THR A 856 -59.19 -38.65 25.61
C THR A 856 -58.99 -37.24 25.14
N LYS A 857 -59.98 -36.34 25.24
CA LYS A 857 -59.75 -34.89 25.09
C LYS A 857 -59.03 -34.30 26.30
N ALA A 858 -59.30 -34.81 27.50
CA ALA A 858 -58.57 -34.43 28.72
C ALA A 858 -57.16 -35.03 28.74
N LEU A 859 -56.97 -36.23 28.18
CA LEU A 859 -55.69 -36.92 28.00
C LEU A 859 -54.94 -36.35 26.81
N GLU A 860 -55.56 -35.96 25.71
CA GLU A 860 -54.92 -35.19 24.64
C GLU A 860 -54.52 -33.82 25.16
N LYS A 861 -55.34 -33.14 25.97
CA LYS A 861 -54.91 -31.91 26.65
C LYS A 861 -53.81 -32.16 27.67
N ARG A 862 -53.79 -33.30 28.38
CA ARG A 862 -52.73 -33.68 29.32
C ARG A 862 -51.45 -34.10 28.60
N THR A 863 -51.53 -34.84 27.51
CA THR A 863 -50.43 -35.29 26.66
C THR A 863 -49.91 -34.11 25.86
N GLN A 864 -50.75 -33.21 25.37
CA GLN A 864 -50.32 -31.94 24.77
C GLN A 864 -49.65 -31.07 25.84
N ALA A 865 -50.21 -30.96 27.06
CA ALA A 865 -49.57 -30.26 28.16
C ALA A 865 -48.30 -30.98 28.66
N GLU A 866 -48.20 -32.30 28.61
CA GLU A 866 -47.03 -33.11 28.98
C GLU A 866 -45.99 -33.10 27.86
N THR A 867 -46.39 -32.99 26.60
CA THR A 867 -45.51 -32.80 25.45
C THR A 867 -45.03 -31.37 25.41
N ASP A 868 -45.85 -30.39 25.79
CA ASP A 868 -45.46 -28.99 25.97
C ASP A 868 -44.58 -28.83 27.22
N VAL A 869 -44.84 -29.57 28.29
CA VAL A 869 -43.97 -29.68 29.48
C VAL A 869 -42.71 -30.46 29.15
N TYR A 870 -42.74 -31.48 28.28
CA TYR A 870 -41.57 -32.24 27.83
C TYR A 870 -40.75 -31.45 26.82
N ILE A 871 -41.38 -30.66 25.94
CA ILE A 871 -40.72 -29.72 25.04
C ILE A 871 -40.20 -28.52 25.84
N ALA A 872 -40.91 -28.05 26.87
CA ALA A 872 -40.42 -27.02 27.79
C ALA A 872 -39.34 -27.57 28.74
N LYS A 873 -39.36 -28.86 29.07
CA LYS A 873 -38.34 -29.57 29.85
C LYS A 873 -37.15 -29.95 29.00
N LYS A 874 -37.31 -30.28 27.71
CA LYS A 874 -36.23 -30.53 26.75
C LYS A 874 -35.65 -29.24 26.20
N LYS A 875 -36.46 -28.21 25.96
CA LYS A 875 -35.97 -26.83 25.80
C LYS A 875 -35.35 -26.33 27.08
N GLY A 876 -35.90 -26.68 28.23
CA GLY A 876 -35.37 -26.35 29.55
C GLY A 876 -34.05 -27.05 29.81
N GLU A 877 -33.89 -28.33 29.43
CA GLU A 877 -32.67 -29.16 29.52
C GLU A 877 -31.66 -28.78 28.43
N ALA A 878 -32.10 -28.35 27.24
CA ALA A 878 -31.24 -27.77 26.20
C ALA A 878 -30.79 -26.37 26.60
N HIS A 879 -31.67 -25.53 27.15
CA HIS A 879 -31.32 -24.28 27.81
C HIS A 879 -30.50 -24.53 29.06
N LEU A 880 -30.67 -25.64 29.78
CA LEU A 880 -29.88 -26.00 30.96
C LEU A 880 -28.53 -26.51 30.52
N ALA A 881 -28.42 -27.26 29.44
CA ALA A 881 -27.15 -27.71 28.85
C ALA A 881 -26.40 -26.55 28.19
N GLU A 882 -27.11 -25.62 27.56
CA GLU A 882 -26.59 -24.36 27.04
C GLU A 882 -26.22 -23.41 28.18
N GLN A 883 -27.06 -23.27 29.21
CA GLN A 883 -26.77 -22.56 30.46
C GLN A 883 -25.74 -23.29 31.30
N GLU A 884 -25.50 -24.60 31.17
CA GLU A 884 -24.47 -25.38 31.86
C GLU A 884 -23.17 -25.33 31.07
N ALA A 885 -23.22 -25.19 29.74
CA ALA A 885 -22.06 -24.89 28.92
C ALA A 885 -21.64 -23.43 29.11
N ILE A 886 -22.59 -22.50 29.12
CA ILE A 886 -22.43 -21.09 29.49
C ILE A 886 -22.11 -20.98 30.98
N ALA A 887 -22.66 -21.81 31.87
CA ALA A 887 -22.31 -21.80 33.30
C ALA A 887 -21.04 -22.58 33.59
N LYS A 888 -20.54 -23.48 32.72
CA LYS A 888 -19.19 -24.08 32.78
C LYS A 888 -18.15 -23.15 32.19
N ALA A 889 -18.47 -22.42 31.13
CA ALA A 889 -17.66 -21.33 30.60
C ALA A 889 -17.62 -20.17 31.60
N ASN A 890 -18.77 -19.81 32.18
CA ASN A 890 -18.87 -18.88 33.29
C ASN A 890 -18.30 -19.52 34.55
N LYS A 891 -18.35 -20.83 34.82
CA LYS A 891 -17.68 -21.44 35.99
C LYS A 891 -16.19 -21.36 35.81
N LEU A 892 -15.67 -21.60 34.60
CA LEU A 892 -14.26 -21.47 34.29
C LEU A 892 -13.84 -20.00 34.37
N HIS A 893 -14.69 -19.08 33.91
CA HIS A 893 -14.50 -17.63 34.07
C HIS A 893 -14.62 -17.19 35.53
N THR A 894 -15.57 -17.74 36.29
CA THR A 894 -15.81 -17.49 37.72
C THR A 894 -14.76 -18.19 38.57
N ASP A 895 -14.18 -19.30 38.13
CA ASP A 895 -13.10 -20.05 38.78
C ASP A 895 -11.77 -19.34 38.50
N LEU A 896 -11.59 -18.77 37.30
CA LEU A 896 -10.53 -17.82 36.99
C LEU A 896 -10.71 -16.53 37.80
N GLU A 897 -11.92 -15.99 37.90
CA GLU A 897 -12.21 -14.82 38.73
C GLU A 897 -12.11 -15.15 40.23
N ILE A 898 -12.50 -16.33 40.69
CA ILE A 898 -12.36 -16.81 42.08
C ILE A 898 -10.90 -17.06 42.38
N ASN A 899 -10.11 -17.61 41.45
CA ASN A 899 -8.66 -17.73 41.61
C ASN A 899 -8.02 -16.35 41.63
N ARG A 900 -8.44 -15.43 40.77
CA ARG A 900 -7.99 -14.04 40.78
C ARG A 900 -8.42 -13.32 42.08
N LYS A 901 -9.63 -13.58 42.59
CA LYS A 901 -10.16 -13.05 43.87
C LYS A 901 -9.46 -13.69 45.06
N LYS A 902 -9.10 -14.98 44.99
CA LYS A 902 -8.32 -15.70 45.99
C LYS A 902 -6.89 -15.14 46.06
N GLU A 903 -6.23 -15.01 44.92
CA GLU A 903 -4.90 -14.37 44.81
C GLU A 903 -4.94 -12.91 45.30
N PHE A 904 -5.98 -12.15 44.95
CA PHE A 904 -6.17 -10.77 45.42
C PHE A 904 -6.45 -10.70 46.93
N THR A 905 -7.29 -11.58 47.46
CA THR A 905 -7.57 -11.69 48.91
C THR A 905 -6.32 -12.13 49.68
N GLU A 906 -5.47 -12.97 49.08
CA GLU A 906 -4.22 -13.45 49.67
C GLU A 906 -3.14 -12.35 49.68
N ILE A 907 -3.09 -11.51 48.65
CA ILE A 907 -2.25 -10.30 48.60
C ILE A 907 -2.72 -9.28 49.66
N GLU A 908 -4.02 -9.01 49.77
CA GLU A 908 -4.59 -8.13 50.80
C GLU A 908 -4.35 -8.66 52.23
N MET A 909 -4.48 -9.97 52.44
CA MET A 909 -4.22 -10.61 53.73
C MET A 909 -2.76 -10.57 54.13
N ASN A 910 -1.84 -10.71 53.19
CA ASN A 910 -0.41 -10.61 53.44
C ASN A 910 0.01 -9.16 53.76
N ALA A 911 -0.56 -8.17 53.06
CA ALA A 911 -0.36 -6.76 53.37
C ALA A 911 -0.91 -6.37 54.75
N PHE A 912 -2.07 -6.91 55.14
CA PHE A 912 -2.67 -6.69 56.45
C PHE A 912 -1.88 -7.39 57.57
N ARG A 913 -1.44 -8.65 57.37
CA ARG A 913 -0.56 -9.36 58.33
C ARG A 913 0.77 -8.65 58.57
N ALA A 914 1.40 -8.14 57.50
CA ALA A 914 2.67 -7.44 57.60
C ALA A 914 2.57 -6.16 58.45
N LYS A 915 1.41 -5.48 58.45
CA LYS A 915 1.17 -4.28 59.27
C LYS A 915 0.79 -4.61 60.71
N VAL A 916 -0.02 -5.65 60.94
CA VAL A 916 -0.35 -6.14 62.30
C VAL A 916 0.91 -6.60 63.04
N ALA A 917 1.89 -7.18 62.34
CA ALA A 917 3.15 -7.62 62.93
C ALA A 917 4.06 -6.47 63.44
N VAL A 918 3.79 -5.22 63.04
CA VAL A 918 4.52 -4.02 63.50
C VAL A 918 3.95 -3.47 64.82
N LEU A 919 2.76 -3.90 65.22
CA LEU A 919 2.11 -3.48 66.48
C LEU A 919 2.70 -4.25 67.67
N SER A 920 2.95 -3.57 68.80
CA SER A 920 3.41 -4.25 70.01
C SER A 920 2.32 -5.20 70.55
N PRO A 921 2.67 -6.35 71.17
CA PRO A 921 1.69 -7.32 71.66
C PRO A 921 0.71 -6.75 72.69
N GLU A 922 1.12 -5.73 73.44
CA GLU A 922 0.30 -5.05 74.44
C GLU A 922 -0.75 -4.14 73.78
N PHE A 923 -0.37 -3.40 72.73
CA PHE A 923 -1.26 -2.50 72.00
C PHE A 923 -2.29 -3.26 71.17
N TYR A 924 -1.90 -4.39 70.59
CA TYR A 924 -2.81 -5.30 69.88
C TYR A 924 -3.93 -5.83 70.79
N LYS A 925 -3.58 -6.20 72.03
CA LYS A 925 -4.53 -6.75 73.01
C LYS A 925 -5.54 -5.71 73.47
N GLU A 926 -5.13 -4.45 73.59
CA GLU A 926 -5.99 -3.33 73.99
C GLU A 926 -7.05 -3.02 72.91
N ILE A 927 -6.64 -2.93 71.64
CA ILE A 927 -7.56 -2.71 70.51
C ILE A 927 -8.57 -3.88 70.39
N GLU A 928 -8.11 -5.12 70.59
CA GLU A 928 -8.96 -6.31 70.55
C GLU A 928 -10.01 -6.32 71.67
N THR A 929 -9.65 -5.90 72.89
CA THR A 929 -10.59 -5.83 74.02
C THR A 929 -11.60 -4.69 73.90
N GLN A 930 -11.24 -3.57 73.27
CA GLN A 930 -12.11 -2.40 73.15
C GLN A 930 -13.03 -2.44 71.93
N GLY A 931 -12.80 -3.36 70.98
CA GLY A 931 -13.65 -3.52 69.79
C GLY A 931 -13.62 -2.34 68.82
N LYS A 932 -12.64 -1.44 68.94
CA LYS A 932 -12.53 -0.16 68.22
C LYS A 932 -11.42 -0.17 67.15
N TRP A 933 -11.32 -1.27 66.40
CA TRP A 933 -10.36 -1.42 65.29
C TRP A 933 -10.48 -0.29 64.25
N ALA A 934 -11.73 0.15 64.04
CA ALA A 934 -12.17 1.30 63.27
C ALA A 934 -11.39 2.60 63.55
N GLU A 935 -11.33 3.00 64.83
CA GLU A 935 -10.81 4.28 65.28
C GLU A 935 -9.28 4.25 65.37
N ALA A 936 -8.71 3.10 65.74
CA ALA A 936 -7.26 2.91 65.86
C ALA A 936 -6.53 2.93 64.50
N MET A 937 -7.16 2.40 63.44
CA MET A 937 -6.60 2.41 62.08
C MET A 937 -6.80 3.77 61.39
N ALA A 938 -7.82 4.55 61.75
CA ALA A 938 -8.03 5.89 61.20
C ALA A 938 -6.97 6.92 61.67
N GLN A 939 -6.33 6.70 62.82
CA GLN A 939 -5.22 7.51 63.31
C GLN A 939 -3.86 7.11 62.70
N MET A 940 -3.74 5.91 62.12
CA MET A 940 -2.59 5.49 61.33
C MET A 940 -2.91 5.80 59.88
N GLU A 941 -2.49 6.94 59.33
CA GLU A 941 -2.75 7.34 57.93
C GLU A 941 -2.36 6.25 56.91
N ILE A 942 -3.31 5.36 56.57
CA ILE A 942 -3.13 4.26 55.64
C ILE A 942 -4.09 4.48 54.47
N ASN A 943 -3.53 4.76 53.30
CA ASN A 943 -4.29 4.93 52.07
C ASN A 943 -4.52 3.57 51.39
N TYR A 944 -5.78 3.20 51.13
CA TYR A 944 -6.17 1.98 50.40
C TYR A 944 -6.64 2.32 48.97
N PRO A 945 -6.35 1.47 47.96
CA PRO A 945 -6.82 1.68 46.59
C PRO A 945 -8.33 1.45 46.48
N GLN A 946 -9.06 2.43 45.97
CA GLN A 946 -10.53 2.45 45.86
C GLN A 946 -11.00 1.79 44.55
N ILE A 947 -11.55 0.57 44.58
CA ILE A 947 -12.25 -0.06 43.44
C ILE A 947 -13.52 -0.81 43.90
N MET A 948 -14.67 -0.37 43.36
CA MET A 948 -16.01 -1.01 43.20
C MET A 948 -17.14 -0.71 44.20
N MET A 949 -18.03 0.22 43.79
CA MET A 949 -19.50 0.11 43.57
C MET A 949 -20.16 1.47 43.89
N THR A 950 -21.03 2.14 43.12
CA THR A 950 -21.65 2.06 41.78
C THR A 950 -22.56 3.33 41.70
N GLY A 951 -22.80 3.92 40.52
CA GLY A 951 -24.05 4.65 40.19
C GLY A 951 -24.52 5.87 41.03
N GLY A 952 -24.34 7.07 40.47
CA GLY A 952 -25.44 8.02 40.18
C GLY A 952 -26.05 8.94 41.26
N GLY A 953 -25.63 10.22 41.26
CA GLY A 953 -26.37 11.45 41.67
C GLY A 953 -26.64 11.65 43.18
N ASN A 954 -26.58 12.85 43.79
CA ASN A 954 -26.27 14.23 43.38
C ASN A 954 -26.00 15.03 44.69
N SER A 955 -25.11 16.03 44.74
CA SER A 955 -24.97 16.87 45.94
C SER A 955 -25.23 18.35 45.66
N SER A 956 -26.44 18.80 45.99
CA SER A 956 -26.55 20.01 46.81
C SER A 956 -27.78 19.93 47.73
N SER A 957 -27.50 20.13 49.01
CA SER A 957 -28.38 20.32 50.16
C SER A 957 -29.26 19.16 50.64
N GLY A 958 -28.64 18.29 51.46
CA GLY A 958 -29.24 17.63 52.63
C GLY A 958 -29.71 16.19 52.46
N ASP A 959 -28.86 15.17 52.72
CA ASP A 959 -29.27 13.77 52.95
C ASP A 959 -28.11 12.88 53.51
N PRO A 960 -28.34 11.67 54.08
CA PRO A 960 -27.52 11.00 55.10
C PRO A 960 -26.58 9.93 54.52
N THR A 961 -25.93 10.20 53.39
CA THR A 961 -25.12 9.22 52.65
C THR A 961 -23.62 9.22 53.00
N SER A 962 -23.09 10.20 53.74
CA SER A 962 -21.68 10.18 54.19
C SER A 962 -21.37 9.05 55.18
N ASN A 963 -22.37 8.62 55.97
CA ASN A 963 -22.21 7.52 56.92
C ASN A 963 -22.00 6.16 56.25
N TYR A 964 -22.52 5.96 55.03
CA TYR A 964 -22.56 4.66 54.39
C TYR A 964 -21.19 4.22 53.84
N PHE A 965 -20.39 5.18 53.33
CA PHE A 965 -19.07 4.89 52.76
C PHE A 965 -18.04 4.54 53.84
N GLN A 966 -18.12 5.21 54.99
CA GLN A 966 -17.27 4.94 56.15
C GLN A 966 -17.67 3.60 56.80
N LEU A 967 -18.96 3.28 56.85
CA LEU A 967 -19.46 1.96 57.26
C LEU A 967 -18.98 0.81 56.36
N LEU A 968 -18.89 1.01 55.04
CA LEU A 968 -18.40 -0.02 54.10
C LEU A 968 -16.88 -0.29 54.24
N GLN A 969 -16.08 0.74 54.48
CA GLN A 969 -14.65 0.57 54.78
C GLN A 969 -14.43 -0.16 56.11
N LEU A 970 -15.28 0.12 57.10
CA LEU A 970 -15.26 -0.53 58.41
C LEU A 970 -15.69 -2.00 58.35
N ASP A 971 -16.76 -2.31 57.63
CA ASP A 971 -17.24 -3.68 57.40
C ASP A 971 -16.19 -4.53 56.66
N HIS A 972 -15.48 -3.94 55.69
CA HIS A 972 -14.40 -4.60 54.97
C HIS A 972 -13.20 -4.91 55.88
N LEU A 973 -12.81 -3.98 56.75
CA LEU A 973 -11.75 -4.18 57.76
C LEU A 973 -12.11 -5.23 58.81
N GLU A 974 -13.37 -5.26 59.27
CA GLU A 974 -13.86 -6.31 60.17
C GLU A 974 -13.88 -7.68 59.49
N THR A 975 -14.21 -7.74 58.20
CA THR A 975 -14.16 -8.96 57.41
C THR A 975 -12.74 -9.51 57.28
N LEU A 976 -11.74 -8.65 57.08
CA LEU A 976 -10.32 -9.03 57.06
C LEU A 976 -9.81 -9.47 58.45
N ARG A 977 -10.23 -8.81 59.54
CA ARG A 977 -9.94 -9.22 60.93
C ARG A 977 -10.52 -10.61 61.24
N ASN A 978 -11.80 -10.84 60.95
CA ASN A 978 -12.49 -12.10 61.26
C ASN A 978 -11.90 -13.31 60.51
N ARG A 979 -11.31 -13.07 59.33
CA ARG A 979 -10.58 -14.10 58.56
C ARG A 979 -9.19 -14.40 59.13
N LEU A 980 -8.59 -13.48 59.89
CA LEU A 980 -7.29 -13.68 60.55
C LEU A 980 -7.42 -14.55 61.81
N ASN A 981 -8.55 -14.44 62.54
CA ASN A 981 -8.86 -15.20 63.76
C ASN A 981 -10.26 -15.85 63.68
N PRO A 982 -10.40 -17.09 63.15
CA PRO A 982 -11.70 -17.71 62.83
C PRO A 982 -12.50 -18.26 64.05
N GLY A 983 -12.51 -17.57 65.18
CA GLY A 983 -12.91 -18.13 66.49
C GLY A 983 -14.20 -17.65 67.15
N THR A 984 -15.03 -16.78 66.56
CA THR A 984 -16.25 -16.27 67.25
C THR A 984 -17.44 -16.13 66.32
N SER A 985 -18.52 -16.86 66.63
CA SER A 985 -19.79 -16.99 65.87
C SER A 985 -20.96 -16.26 66.55
N THR A 986 -21.86 -15.61 65.79
CA THR A 986 -23.33 -15.51 66.06
C THR A 986 -24.09 -14.79 64.89
N PRO A 987 -25.43 -14.94 64.75
CA PRO A 987 -26.11 -15.16 63.47
C PRO A 987 -27.10 -14.07 63.02
N LEU A 988 -27.54 -14.09 61.75
CA LEU A 988 -28.64 -13.26 61.23
C LEU A 988 -29.80 -14.06 60.61
N LEU A 989 -30.97 -13.43 60.74
CA LEU A 989 -32.36 -13.89 60.69
C LEU A 989 -32.96 -14.09 59.27
N SER A 990 -34.13 -14.74 59.27
CA SER A 990 -34.97 -15.33 58.22
C SER A 990 -35.74 -14.41 57.23
N THR A 991 -36.10 -14.99 56.08
CA THR A 991 -37.02 -14.56 55.01
C THR A 991 -38.52 -14.55 55.40
N PRO A 992 -39.40 -13.87 54.63
CA PRO A 992 -40.49 -14.55 53.86
C PRO A 992 -40.85 -13.81 52.53
N GLY A 993 -41.53 -14.29 51.48
CA GLY A 993 -42.26 -15.52 51.14
C GLY A 993 -43.40 -15.23 50.12
N THR A 994 -43.40 -15.94 48.97
CA THR A 994 -44.55 -16.47 48.16
C THR A 994 -45.50 -15.65 47.21
N LYS A 995 -45.49 -16.09 45.93
CA LYS A 995 -46.58 -16.68 45.07
C LYS A 995 -47.40 -15.87 44.03
N ASN A 996 -47.24 -16.34 42.77
CA ASN A 996 -48.20 -16.69 41.69
C ASN A 996 -49.18 -15.65 41.08
N TYR A 997 -49.15 -15.46 39.75
CA TYR A 997 -50.09 -16.10 38.78
C TYR A 997 -49.87 -15.64 37.30
N LEU A 998 -50.06 -16.59 36.38
CA LEU A 998 -50.57 -16.50 34.98
C LEU A 998 -49.65 -16.06 33.81
N SER A 999 -49.40 -17.03 32.91
CA SER A 999 -49.25 -16.89 31.45
C SER A 999 -50.59 -17.24 30.75
N PRO A 1000 -50.87 -17.09 29.43
CA PRO A 1000 -50.01 -16.75 28.27
C PRO A 1000 -50.63 -15.79 27.20
N ASN A 1001 -49.88 -15.54 26.12
CA ASN A 1001 -50.24 -14.94 24.81
C ASN A 1001 -50.34 -13.41 24.69
N GLN A 1002 -49.30 -12.81 24.10
CA GLN A 1002 -49.42 -12.01 22.89
C GLN A 1002 -48.05 -11.72 22.25
N LYS A 1003 -47.92 -12.17 20.99
CA LYS A 1003 -47.15 -11.56 19.89
C LYS A 1003 -45.62 -11.45 20.03
N GLN A 1004 -44.96 -11.87 18.96
CA GLN A 1004 -43.79 -11.19 18.41
C GLN A 1004 -43.83 -9.68 18.72
N LYS A 1005 -43.04 -9.25 19.70
CA LYS A 1005 -42.32 -7.99 19.66
C LYS A 1005 -40.88 -8.48 19.42
N ARG A 1006 -40.37 -8.38 18.20
CA ARG A 1006 -39.57 -7.23 17.78
C ARG A 1006 -38.78 -6.70 18.98
N LEU A 1007 -37.46 -6.62 18.83
CA LEU A 1007 -36.70 -5.53 19.44
C LEU A 1007 -37.65 -4.33 19.56
N PRO A 1008 -37.78 -3.66 20.71
CA PRO A 1008 -38.35 -2.34 20.66
C PRO A 1008 -37.61 -1.67 19.51
N ALA A 1009 -38.37 -1.17 18.53
CA ALA A 1009 -37.88 -0.04 17.76
C ALA A 1009 -37.72 1.10 18.78
N HIS A 1010 -36.73 0.98 19.67
CA HIS A 1010 -36.03 2.11 20.20
C HIS A 1010 -35.20 2.53 19.01
N SER A 1011 -35.73 3.58 18.39
CA SER A 1011 -35.14 4.45 17.38
C SER A 1011 -34.00 3.85 16.58
N ALA A 1012 -34.12 3.95 15.25
CA ALA A 1012 -32.95 4.11 14.39
C ALA A 1012 -32.16 5.37 14.83
N GLU A 1013 -31.50 5.29 15.98
CA GLU A 1013 -30.63 6.31 16.53
C GLU A 1013 -29.23 5.95 16.03
N LEU A 1014 -28.68 6.82 15.17
CA LEU A 1014 -27.38 6.60 14.56
C LEU A 1014 -26.31 6.41 15.65
N LYS A 1015 -25.54 5.33 15.52
CA LYS A 1015 -24.37 5.06 16.37
C LYS A 1015 -23.15 5.80 15.83
N THR A 1016 -22.36 6.38 16.74
CA THR A 1016 -21.11 7.08 16.41
C THR A 1016 -19.92 6.31 16.98
N PRO A 1017 -19.16 5.59 16.14
CA PRO A 1017 -17.96 4.89 16.57
C PRO A 1017 -16.79 5.87 16.78
N VAL A 1018 -16.15 5.77 17.95
CA VAL A 1018 -14.98 6.55 18.35
C VAL A 1018 -13.85 5.59 18.72
N VAL A 1019 -12.68 5.76 18.09
CA VAL A 1019 -11.47 4.99 18.39
C VAL A 1019 -10.41 5.92 18.96
N LEU A 1020 -9.92 5.58 20.16
CA LEU A 1020 -8.76 6.21 20.77
C LEU A 1020 -7.55 5.31 20.57
N VAL A 1021 -6.61 5.76 19.74
CA VAL A 1021 -5.31 5.13 19.61
C VAL A 1021 -4.34 5.87 20.54
N VAL A 1022 -3.86 5.20 21.58
CA VAL A 1022 -3.07 5.82 22.67
C VAL A 1022 -1.65 5.28 22.72
N ASP A 1023 -0.68 6.19 22.89
CA ASP A 1023 0.71 5.82 23.18
C ASP A 1023 0.88 5.32 24.62
N THR A 1024 1.39 4.11 24.77
CA THR A 1024 1.74 3.48 26.06
C THR A 1024 3.17 2.95 26.04
N SER A 1025 4.04 3.52 25.21
CA SER A 1025 5.46 3.16 25.15
C SER A 1025 6.21 3.45 26.45
N THR A 1026 7.43 2.95 26.55
CA THR A 1026 8.35 3.29 27.66
C THR A 1026 8.60 4.79 27.83
N SER A 1027 8.41 5.61 26.78
CA SER A 1027 8.51 7.07 26.85
C SER A 1027 7.41 7.72 27.73
N MET A 1028 6.29 7.01 27.89
CA MET A 1028 5.13 7.40 28.70
C MET A 1028 5.28 7.01 30.18
N SER A 1029 6.44 6.48 30.59
CA SER A 1029 6.66 6.01 31.97
C SER A 1029 6.68 7.15 32.99
N GLY A 1030 6.43 6.79 34.25
CA GLY A 1030 6.30 7.75 35.36
C GLY A 1030 4.97 8.48 35.33
N GLU A 1031 4.95 9.76 35.70
CA GLU A 1031 3.71 10.54 35.87
C GLU A 1031 2.87 10.66 34.58
N ARG A 1032 3.46 10.45 33.39
CA ARG A 1032 2.77 10.58 32.10
C ARG A 1032 1.69 9.52 31.87
N ILE A 1033 1.96 8.25 32.17
CA ILE A 1033 0.95 7.18 32.05
C ILE A 1033 -0.15 7.37 33.08
N ASP A 1034 0.20 7.87 34.26
CA ASP A 1034 -0.76 8.20 35.32
C ASP A 1034 -1.68 9.35 34.89
N PHE A 1035 -1.14 10.39 34.24
CA PHE A 1035 -1.93 11.48 33.67
C PHE A 1035 -2.81 11.03 32.49
N LEU A 1036 -2.34 10.12 31.64
CA LEU A 1036 -3.16 9.53 30.57
C LEU A 1036 -4.34 8.73 31.16
N ASN A 1037 -4.07 7.88 32.15
CA ASN A 1037 -5.10 7.11 32.86
C ASN A 1037 -6.12 8.04 33.55
N ALA A 1038 -5.64 9.08 34.24
CA ALA A 1038 -6.50 10.10 34.83
C ALA A 1038 -7.33 10.84 33.78
N GLY A 1039 -6.74 11.16 32.62
CA GLY A 1039 -7.42 11.80 31.50
C GLY A 1039 -8.55 10.94 30.91
N ILE A 1040 -8.34 9.64 30.71
CA ILE A 1040 -9.38 8.71 30.24
C ILE A 1040 -10.48 8.54 31.30
N ALA A 1041 -10.12 8.54 32.59
CA ALA A 1041 -11.10 8.53 33.67
C ALA A 1041 -11.95 9.81 33.69
N SER A 1042 -11.33 10.98 33.49
CA SER A 1042 -12.05 12.25 33.33
C SER A 1042 -12.90 12.28 32.06
N PHE A 1043 -12.45 11.69 30.96
CA PHE A 1043 -13.24 11.58 29.73
C PHE A 1043 -14.58 10.88 29.98
N LYS A 1044 -14.60 9.80 30.77
CA LYS A 1044 -15.83 9.12 31.18
C LYS A 1044 -16.75 10.02 32.02
N GLN A 1045 -16.20 10.84 32.91
CA GLN A 1045 -16.97 11.74 33.76
C GLN A 1045 -17.64 12.88 32.99
N GLU A 1046 -17.14 13.23 31.81
CA GLU A 1046 -17.76 14.27 30.96
C GLU A 1046 -19.11 13.83 30.38
N PHE A 1047 -19.44 12.53 30.36
CA PHE A 1047 -20.71 12.04 29.82
C PHE A 1047 -21.65 11.62 30.94
N GLU A 1048 -22.84 12.24 30.99
CA GLU A 1048 -23.87 11.91 31.98
C GLU A 1048 -24.38 10.47 31.77
N PRO A 1049 -24.48 9.66 32.83
CA PRO A 1049 -25.02 8.30 32.73
C PRO A 1049 -26.44 8.30 32.16
N SER A 1050 -26.73 7.40 31.22
CA SER A 1050 -28.05 7.26 30.57
C SER A 1050 -28.51 8.47 29.74
N SER A 1051 -27.59 9.36 29.36
CA SER A 1051 -27.88 10.42 28.39
C SER A 1051 -27.96 9.86 26.96
N LYS A 1052 -28.72 10.52 26.07
CA LYS A 1052 -28.79 10.11 24.64
C LYS A 1052 -27.42 10.03 23.98
N ILE A 1053 -26.53 10.99 24.28
CA ILE A 1053 -25.17 11.01 23.74
C ILE A 1053 -24.38 9.79 24.22
N SER A 1054 -24.52 9.41 25.48
CA SER A 1054 -23.82 8.25 26.07
C SER A 1054 -24.29 6.91 25.51
N GLN A 1055 -25.56 6.83 25.07
CA GLN A 1055 -26.15 5.64 24.45
C GLN A 1055 -25.87 5.54 22.94
N SER A 1056 -25.58 6.67 22.28
CA SER A 1056 -25.27 6.73 20.84
C SER A 1056 -23.77 6.68 20.52
N LEU A 1057 -22.89 6.92 21.50
CA LEU A 1057 -21.43 6.89 21.32
C LEU A 1057 -20.85 5.53 21.74
N GLU A 1058 -20.11 4.89 20.85
CA GLU A 1058 -19.41 3.63 21.11
C GLU A 1058 -17.89 3.85 21.03
N LEU A 1059 -17.17 3.48 22.08
CA LEU A 1059 -15.76 3.76 22.27
C LEU A 1059 -14.91 2.48 22.20
N ALA A 1060 -13.83 2.52 21.43
CA ALA A 1060 -12.76 1.52 21.45
C ALA A 1060 -11.42 2.17 21.82
N ILE A 1061 -10.56 1.45 22.55
CA ILE A 1061 -9.22 1.91 22.93
C ILE A 1061 -8.16 0.90 22.47
N ILE A 1062 -7.20 1.41 21.71
CA ILE A 1062 -6.12 0.65 21.08
C ILE A 1062 -4.78 1.28 21.48
N THR A 1063 -3.79 0.44 21.77
CA THR A 1063 -2.43 0.91 22.07
C THR A 1063 -1.51 0.84 20.88
N SER A 1064 -0.62 1.83 20.72
CA SER A 1064 0.32 1.92 19.59
C SER A 1064 1.62 1.14 19.75
N ASN A 1065 1.76 0.24 20.73
CA ASN A 1065 3.03 -0.37 21.14
C ASN A 1065 3.12 -1.91 21.06
N SER A 1066 2.05 -2.67 20.76
CA SER A 1066 2.10 -4.14 20.80
C SER A 1066 1.32 -4.89 19.71
N ASN A 1067 1.61 -6.20 19.57
CA ASN A 1067 0.91 -7.18 18.69
C ASN A 1067 -0.46 -7.62 19.24
N ARG A 1068 -0.93 -7.09 20.38
CA ARG A 1068 -2.20 -7.50 20.97
C ARG A 1068 -3.38 -6.77 20.31
N ARG A 1069 -4.44 -7.52 20.02
CA ARG A 1069 -5.71 -7.00 19.51
C ARG A 1069 -6.47 -6.35 20.67
N GLY A 1070 -6.50 -5.01 20.68
CA GLY A 1070 -7.34 -4.18 21.58
C GLY A 1070 -6.99 -4.23 23.07
N ILE A 1071 -7.08 -3.10 23.76
CA ILE A 1071 -7.24 -3.10 25.23
C ILE A 1071 -8.73 -3.14 25.59
N GLN A 1072 -9.57 -2.51 24.77
CA GLN A 1072 -11.01 -2.43 24.94
C GLN A 1072 -11.67 -2.37 23.56
N ASP A 1073 -12.50 -3.37 23.25
CA ASP A 1073 -13.36 -3.37 22.05
C ASP A 1073 -14.52 -2.37 22.21
N PHE A 1074 -15.23 -2.08 21.11
CA PHE A 1074 -16.35 -1.12 21.12
C PHE A 1074 -17.37 -1.42 22.20
N VAL A 1075 -17.55 -0.46 23.10
CA VAL A 1075 -18.54 -0.49 24.19
C VAL A 1075 -19.28 0.84 24.22
N ASN A 1076 -20.57 0.83 24.57
CA ASN A 1076 -21.33 2.08 24.75
C ASN A 1076 -20.63 2.94 25.81
N MET A 1077 -20.63 4.25 25.61
CA MET A 1077 -19.98 5.16 26.55
C MET A 1077 -20.56 5.03 27.96
N ASP A 1078 -21.83 4.67 28.13
CA ASP A 1078 -22.46 4.34 29.43
C ASP A 1078 -21.83 3.14 30.14
N GLU A 1079 -21.47 2.11 29.37
CA GLU A 1079 -20.92 0.84 29.85
C GLU A 1079 -19.38 0.86 29.92
N PHE A 1080 -18.74 1.89 29.36
CA PHE A 1080 -17.29 2.05 29.37
C PHE A 1080 -16.75 2.24 30.80
N ILE A 1081 -15.88 1.33 31.22
CA ILE A 1081 -15.14 1.39 32.49
C ILE A 1081 -13.64 1.58 32.18
N PRO A 1082 -13.05 2.74 32.53
CA PRO A 1082 -11.62 2.99 32.32
C PRO A 1082 -10.74 1.93 32.99
N SER A 1083 -9.95 1.21 32.18
CA SER A 1083 -8.96 0.24 32.68
C SER A 1083 -7.58 0.89 32.77
N PRO A 1084 -6.79 0.62 33.83
CA PRO A 1084 -5.46 1.23 33.99
C PRO A 1084 -4.48 0.70 32.94
N LEU A 1085 -3.99 1.62 32.11
CA LEU A 1085 -2.96 1.38 31.11
C LEU A 1085 -1.57 1.34 31.77
N LYS A 1086 -0.72 0.43 31.29
CA LYS A 1086 0.68 0.30 31.73
C LYS A 1086 1.62 0.58 30.57
N THR A 1087 2.83 1.02 30.89
CA THR A 1087 3.84 1.25 29.85
C THR A 1087 4.50 -0.04 29.41
N GLU A 1088 4.53 -0.28 28.10
CA GLU A 1088 5.14 -1.46 27.48
C GLU A 1088 5.79 -1.07 26.13
N ALA A 1089 6.88 -1.73 25.75
CA ALA A 1089 7.49 -1.66 24.41
C ALA A 1089 7.82 -0.24 23.85
N GLU A 1090 8.14 -0.19 22.54
CA GLU A 1090 8.44 1.04 21.79
C GLU A 1090 7.21 1.55 21.02
N THR A 1091 7.18 2.83 20.65
CA THR A 1091 6.07 3.43 19.88
C THR A 1091 6.07 2.93 18.43
N MET A 1092 5.02 2.20 18.02
CA MET A 1092 4.78 1.75 16.63
C MET A 1092 3.55 2.49 16.04
N MET A 1093 3.79 3.69 15.53
CA MET A 1093 2.78 4.63 15.07
C MET A 1093 1.94 4.13 13.88
N GLY A 1094 2.59 3.67 12.80
CA GLY A 1094 1.92 3.18 11.60
C GLY A 1094 1.01 2.00 11.92
N LYS A 1095 1.51 1.11 12.77
CA LYS A 1095 0.74 -0.04 13.26
C LYS A 1095 -0.48 0.36 14.09
N GLY A 1096 -0.34 1.32 15.01
CA GLY A 1096 -1.46 1.83 15.79
C GLY A 1096 -2.57 2.44 14.93
N ILE A 1097 -2.18 3.21 13.90
CA ILE A 1097 -3.13 3.78 12.93
C ILE A 1097 -3.82 2.68 12.12
N ASN A 1098 -3.09 1.70 11.60
CA ASN A 1098 -3.67 0.58 10.85
C ASN A 1098 -4.65 -0.23 11.68
N LEU A 1099 -4.31 -0.53 12.94
CA LEU A 1099 -5.22 -1.24 13.85
C LEU A 1099 -6.49 -0.42 14.11
N GLY A 1100 -6.38 0.89 14.31
CA GLY A 1100 -7.55 1.76 14.46
C GLY A 1100 -8.44 1.80 13.22
N LEU A 1101 -7.87 1.85 12.02
CA LEU A 1101 -8.62 1.78 10.77
C LEU A 1101 -9.30 0.41 10.61
N GLN A 1102 -8.59 -0.67 10.92
CA GLN A 1102 -9.11 -2.03 10.83
C GLN A 1102 -10.27 -2.27 11.82
N GLU A 1103 -10.20 -1.73 13.03
CA GLU A 1103 -11.31 -1.83 13.99
C GLU A 1103 -12.54 -1.06 13.51
N ILE A 1104 -12.37 0.10 12.86
CA ILE A 1104 -13.47 0.83 12.25
C ILE A 1104 -14.10 0.05 11.09
N GLU A 1105 -13.30 -0.57 10.23
CA GLU A 1105 -13.77 -1.41 9.13
C GLU A 1105 -14.54 -2.64 9.67
N ASN A 1106 -13.98 -3.37 10.64
CA ASN A 1106 -14.64 -4.51 11.29
C ASN A 1106 -15.97 -4.09 11.94
N TYR A 1107 -16.01 -2.91 12.56
CA TYR A 1107 -17.22 -2.36 13.17
C TYR A 1107 -18.30 -2.08 12.11
N GLN A 1108 -17.92 -1.45 11.00
CA GLN A 1108 -18.84 -1.15 9.90
C GLN A 1108 -19.38 -2.44 9.24
N ASP A 1109 -18.53 -3.44 9.01
CA ASP A 1109 -18.91 -4.73 8.42
C ASP A 1109 -19.90 -5.51 9.29
N ASN A 1110 -19.69 -5.52 10.61
CA ASN A 1110 -20.59 -6.18 11.56
C ASN A 1110 -21.99 -5.53 11.62
N TYR A 1111 -22.08 -4.21 11.45
CA TYR A 1111 -23.36 -3.49 11.45
C TYR A 1111 -24.09 -3.56 10.09
N GLN A 1112 -23.37 -3.56 8.97
CA GLN A 1112 -23.95 -3.79 7.64
C GLN A 1112 -24.55 -5.20 7.52
N SER A 1113 -23.90 -6.21 8.09
CA SER A 1113 -24.38 -7.61 8.11
C SER A 1113 -25.69 -7.78 8.90
N ASN A 1114 -26.00 -6.85 9.80
CA ASN A 1114 -27.19 -6.87 10.67
C ASN A 1114 -28.35 -5.97 10.18
N ASN A 1115 -28.30 -5.45 8.95
CA ASN A 1115 -29.38 -4.67 8.32
C ASN A 1115 -29.72 -3.33 9.01
N ILE A 1116 -28.78 -2.73 9.74
CA ILE A 1116 -28.92 -1.39 10.34
C ILE A 1116 -28.37 -0.38 9.32
N GLN A 1117 -29.26 0.40 8.70
CA GLN A 1117 -28.86 1.48 7.80
C GLN A 1117 -28.44 2.71 8.61
N ASP A 1118 -27.25 3.22 8.31
CA ASP A 1118 -26.61 4.47 8.76
C ASP A 1118 -25.91 4.47 10.13
N THR A 1119 -24.60 4.15 10.12
CA THR A 1119 -23.64 4.57 11.15
C THR A 1119 -23.13 5.99 10.85
N GLN A 1120 -23.02 6.86 11.86
CA GLN A 1120 -22.38 8.17 11.67
C GLN A 1120 -20.90 8.02 11.29
N LYS A 1121 -20.34 9.07 10.66
CA LYS A 1121 -18.94 9.13 10.26
C LYS A 1121 -18.01 8.83 11.47
N PRO A 1122 -17.16 7.80 11.41
CA PRO A 1122 -16.31 7.39 12.52
C PRO A 1122 -15.29 8.47 12.91
N TRP A 1123 -14.90 8.47 14.19
CA TRP A 1123 -13.86 9.36 14.72
C TRP A 1123 -12.66 8.54 15.21
N LEU A 1124 -11.46 8.89 14.74
CA LEU A 1124 -10.22 8.28 15.19
C LEU A 1124 -9.31 9.38 15.75
N PHE A 1125 -9.01 9.29 17.04
CA PHE A 1125 -8.07 10.16 17.72
C PHE A 1125 -6.78 9.39 17.98
N TYR A 1126 -5.68 9.88 17.44
CA TYR A 1126 -4.36 9.36 17.75
C TYR A 1126 -3.67 10.27 18.76
N ILE A 1127 -3.49 9.78 19.98
CA ILE A 1127 -2.92 10.51 21.11
C ILE A 1127 -1.47 10.06 21.28
N ILE A 1128 -0.56 10.96 20.88
CA ILE A 1128 0.89 10.73 20.89
C ILE A 1128 1.48 11.34 22.16
N GLY A 1129 2.40 10.61 22.79
CA GLY A 1129 3.29 11.14 23.82
C GLY A 1129 4.47 11.90 23.22
N ILE A 1130 5.69 11.62 23.69
CA ILE A 1130 6.93 12.13 23.10
C ILE A 1130 7.19 11.32 21.81
N PRO A 1131 7.51 11.94 20.65
CA PRO A 1131 7.87 11.18 19.46
C PRO A 1131 9.09 10.29 19.75
N PRO A 1132 9.29 9.22 18.96
CA PRO A 1132 10.35 8.28 19.23
C PRO A 1132 11.70 9.02 19.36
N THR A 1133 12.35 8.85 20.52
CA THR A 1133 13.63 9.51 20.81
C THR A 1133 14.81 8.89 20.06
N ASP A 1134 14.60 7.76 19.38
CA ASP A 1134 15.58 7.07 18.55
C ASP A 1134 15.62 7.68 17.13
N PRO A 1135 16.73 8.25 16.65
CA PRO A 1135 16.88 8.74 15.27
C PRO A 1135 16.53 7.72 14.17
N ASN A 1136 16.53 6.42 14.50
CA ASN A 1136 16.24 5.30 13.58
C ASN A 1136 14.80 4.77 13.67
N TRP A 1137 13.88 5.41 14.39
CA TRP A 1137 12.50 4.92 14.54
C TRP A 1137 11.78 4.72 13.19
N GLN A 1138 12.14 5.51 12.17
CA GLN A 1138 11.62 5.39 10.80
C GLN A 1138 12.03 4.06 10.12
N ILE A 1139 13.09 3.42 10.62
CA ILE A 1139 13.58 2.11 10.15
C ILE A 1139 12.83 0.96 10.85
N ILE A 1140 12.34 1.19 12.08
CA ILE A 1140 11.64 0.21 12.91
C ILE A 1140 10.15 0.13 12.53
N ASP A 1141 9.52 1.27 12.24
CA ASP A 1141 8.11 1.37 11.83
C ASP A 1141 7.97 1.76 10.36
N LYS A 1142 8.53 0.96 9.44
CA LYS A 1142 8.65 1.31 8.00
C LYS A 1142 7.34 1.71 7.30
N ASP A 1143 6.20 1.31 7.85
CA ASP A 1143 4.87 1.52 7.25
C ASP A 1143 4.16 2.79 7.73
N TRP A 1144 4.74 3.57 8.64
CA TRP A 1144 4.09 4.75 9.24
C TRP A 1144 3.58 5.77 8.21
N GLN A 1145 4.33 6.00 7.13
CA GLN A 1145 3.92 6.91 6.04
C GLN A 1145 2.70 6.39 5.29
N LYS A 1146 2.68 5.09 5.01
CA LYS A 1146 1.59 4.43 4.30
C LYS A 1146 0.31 4.42 5.12
N SER A 1147 0.40 4.07 6.40
CA SER A 1147 -0.74 4.09 7.35
C SER A 1147 -1.34 5.48 7.51
N THR A 1148 -0.49 6.49 7.63
CA THR A 1148 -0.91 7.90 7.74
C THR A 1148 -1.59 8.35 6.43
N GLN A 1149 -1.06 7.98 5.27
CA GLN A 1149 -1.66 8.27 3.98
C GLN A 1149 -3.02 7.58 3.77
N CYS A 1150 -3.19 6.34 4.25
CA CYS A 1150 -4.49 5.66 4.25
C CYS A 1150 -5.53 6.41 5.10
N ALA A 1151 -5.15 6.84 6.31
CA ALA A 1151 -6.04 7.65 7.15
C ALA A 1151 -6.39 8.99 6.48
N TRP A 1152 -5.43 9.66 5.83
CA TRP A 1152 -5.68 10.90 5.09
C TRP A 1152 -6.63 10.71 3.92
N LYS A 1153 -6.45 9.65 3.14
CA LYS A 1153 -7.36 9.29 2.04
C LYS A 1153 -8.79 9.09 2.56
N ALA A 1154 -8.96 8.41 3.69
CA ALA A 1154 -10.26 8.24 4.33
C ALA A 1154 -10.88 9.57 4.80
N VAL A 1155 -10.06 10.53 5.25
CA VAL A 1155 -10.51 11.90 5.56
C VAL A 1155 -10.90 12.68 4.30
N GLU A 1156 -10.10 12.60 3.24
CA GLU A 1156 -10.36 13.27 1.97
C GLU A 1156 -11.65 12.79 1.30
N GLU A 1157 -11.90 11.48 1.36
CA GLU A 1157 -13.12 10.82 0.90
C GLU A 1157 -14.33 11.04 1.83
N ASN A 1158 -14.16 11.83 2.89
CA ASN A 1158 -15.19 12.12 3.91
C ASN A 1158 -15.71 10.87 4.66
N LYS A 1159 -14.91 9.80 4.72
CA LYS A 1159 -15.25 8.53 5.38
C LYS A 1159 -14.77 8.45 6.84
N LEU A 1160 -13.83 9.30 7.25
CA LEU A 1160 -13.24 9.29 8.60
C LEU A 1160 -12.99 10.71 9.12
N ASN A 1161 -13.26 10.94 10.40
CA ASN A 1161 -12.78 12.11 11.14
C ASN A 1161 -11.49 11.71 11.88
N PHE A 1162 -10.33 12.13 11.38
CA PHE A 1162 -9.03 11.75 11.95
C PHE A 1162 -8.36 12.96 12.60
N PHE A 1163 -7.93 12.78 13.85
CA PHE A 1163 -7.24 13.81 14.63
C PHE A 1163 -5.95 13.25 15.21
N VAL A 1164 -4.86 13.97 14.99
CA VAL A 1164 -3.59 13.72 15.68
C VAL A 1164 -3.46 14.73 16.81
N VAL A 1165 -3.26 14.20 18.01
CA VAL A 1165 -3.24 14.95 19.25
C VAL A 1165 -1.90 14.73 19.93
N ASN A 1166 -1.27 15.83 20.34
CA ASN A 1166 -0.03 15.80 21.10
C ASN A 1166 -0.22 16.42 22.49
N VAL A 1167 0.48 15.87 23.47
CA VAL A 1167 0.55 16.37 24.84
C VAL A 1167 1.95 16.95 25.10
N GLN A 1168 2.02 18.19 25.61
CA GLN A 1168 3.22 19.04 25.75
C GLN A 1168 4.60 18.34 25.82
N GLY A 1169 5.54 18.81 25.00
CA GLY A 1169 6.96 18.41 25.02
C GLY A 1169 7.61 18.15 23.65
N VAL A 1170 6.91 18.44 22.55
CA VAL A 1170 7.33 18.08 21.18
C VAL A 1170 7.30 19.29 20.27
N ASP A 1171 8.34 19.44 19.44
CA ASP A 1171 8.44 20.48 18.42
C ASP A 1171 7.28 20.42 17.41
N SER A 1172 6.52 21.50 17.29
CA SER A 1172 5.32 21.64 16.45
C SER A 1172 5.58 21.35 14.96
N ILE A 1173 6.84 21.50 14.53
CA ILE A 1173 7.29 21.39 13.13
C ILE A 1173 7.24 19.95 12.62
N ASN A 1174 7.46 18.95 13.48
CA ASN A 1174 7.38 17.54 13.06
C ASN A 1174 5.94 17.00 13.02
N LEU A 1175 4.99 17.64 13.70
CA LEU A 1175 3.59 17.20 13.78
C LEU A 1175 2.77 17.47 12.52
N ILE A 1176 3.13 18.51 11.75
CA ILE A 1176 2.49 18.84 10.46
C ILE A 1176 2.62 17.67 9.47
N LYS A 1177 3.67 16.85 9.60
CA LYS A 1177 3.88 15.67 8.75
C LYS A 1177 2.89 14.53 9.01
N PHE A 1178 2.12 14.56 10.10
CA PHE A 1178 1.18 13.49 10.50
C PHE A 1178 -0.30 13.92 10.43
N GLY A 1179 -0.59 15.22 10.47
CA GLY A 1179 -1.95 15.76 10.32
C GLY A 1179 -2.41 15.82 8.85
N SER A 1180 -3.69 15.61 8.59
CA SER A 1180 -4.27 15.85 7.26
C SER A 1180 -4.30 17.36 6.96
N PRO A 1181 -4.17 17.80 5.69
CA PRO A 1181 -4.31 19.21 5.32
C PRO A 1181 -5.66 19.84 5.74
N LYS A 1182 -6.70 19.02 5.94
CA LYS A 1182 -8.05 19.46 6.39
C LYS A 1182 -8.23 19.49 7.91
N THR A 1183 -7.35 18.84 8.67
CA THR A 1183 -7.46 18.73 10.15
C THR A 1183 -6.09 19.04 10.76
N SER A 1184 -5.87 20.31 11.15
CA SER A 1184 -4.63 20.72 11.80
C SER A 1184 -4.44 19.98 13.15
N PRO A 1185 -3.21 19.50 13.47
CA PRO A 1185 -2.92 18.93 14.77
C PRO A 1185 -3.28 19.90 15.90
N LYS A 1186 -4.01 19.43 16.91
CA LYS A 1186 -4.37 20.25 18.08
C LYS A 1186 -3.39 19.99 19.22
N LEU A 1187 -2.85 21.07 19.78
CA LEU A 1187 -1.92 21.03 20.92
C LEU A 1187 -2.69 21.31 22.22
N PHE A 1188 -2.46 20.50 23.25
CA PHE A 1188 -3.09 20.67 24.57
C PHE A 1188 -2.03 20.71 25.68
N ASN A 1189 -2.31 21.47 26.75
CA ASN A 1189 -1.38 21.67 27.87
C ASN A 1189 -1.49 20.56 28.94
N GLY A 1190 -2.17 19.45 28.65
CA GLY A 1190 -2.27 18.26 29.51
C GLY A 1190 -3.37 17.30 29.07
N PHE A 1191 -3.31 16.05 29.54
CA PHE A 1191 -4.32 15.03 29.24
C PHE A 1191 -5.75 15.40 29.69
N PRO A 1192 -5.99 16.00 30.88
CA PRO A 1192 -7.35 16.36 31.29
C PRO A 1192 -8.02 17.42 30.40
N GLU A 1193 -7.27 18.44 29.96
CA GLU A 1193 -7.78 19.48 29.04
C GLU A 1193 -8.08 18.89 27.65
N LEU A 1194 -7.21 18.01 27.17
CA LEU A 1194 -7.40 17.27 25.94
C LEU A 1194 -8.73 16.50 25.94
N PHE A 1195 -8.93 15.63 26.93
CA PHE A 1195 -10.10 14.75 26.95
C PHE A 1195 -11.39 15.54 27.14
N ARG A 1196 -11.37 16.65 27.90
CA ARG A 1196 -12.50 17.59 27.96
C ARG A 1196 -12.81 18.18 26.59
N SER A 1197 -11.80 18.63 25.85
CA SER A 1197 -12.02 19.18 24.49
C SER A 1197 -12.51 18.12 23.49
N ILE A 1198 -12.02 16.88 23.56
CA ILE A 1198 -12.55 15.77 22.76
C ILE A 1198 -14.03 15.55 23.09
N ALA A 1199 -14.39 15.52 24.38
CA ALA A 1199 -15.78 15.35 24.82
C ALA A 1199 -16.67 16.50 24.35
N GLU A 1200 -16.21 17.75 24.43
CA GLU A 1200 -16.93 18.91 23.90
C GLU A 1200 -17.15 18.84 22.38
N ASN A 1201 -16.14 18.45 21.61
CA ASN A 1201 -16.27 18.31 20.15
C ASN A 1201 -17.27 17.21 19.77
N LEU A 1202 -17.25 16.08 20.47
CA LEU A 1202 -18.20 14.98 20.26
C LEU A 1202 -19.62 15.41 20.67
N LYS A 1203 -19.79 16.04 21.84
CA LYS A 1203 -21.10 16.58 22.27
C LYS A 1203 -21.66 17.58 21.25
N LYS A 1204 -20.80 18.44 20.67
CA LYS A 1204 -21.19 19.40 19.63
C LYS A 1204 -21.63 18.72 18.34
N SER A 1205 -20.96 17.64 17.90
CA SER A 1205 -21.36 16.90 16.70
C SER A 1205 -22.69 16.16 16.84
N PHE A 1206 -23.19 15.94 18.07
CA PHE A 1206 -24.54 15.42 18.31
C PHE A 1206 -25.61 16.55 18.36
N GLN A 1207 -25.20 17.82 18.38
CA GLN A 1207 -26.09 18.99 18.35
C GLN A 1207 -26.24 19.60 16.94
N GLU A 1208 -25.24 19.41 16.08
CA GLU A 1208 -25.24 19.72 14.65
C GLU A 1208 -25.93 18.62 13.83
#